data_AF-A0A2V8QIV7-F1
#
_entry.id   AF-A0A2V8QIV7-F1
#
_cell.length_a   1.000
_cell.length_b   1.000
_cell.length_c   1.000
_cell.angle_alpha   90.00
_cell.angle_beta   90.00
_cell.angle_gamma   90.00
#
_symmetry.space_group_name_H-M   'P 1'
#
loop_
_entity.id
_entity.type
_entity.pdbx_description
1 polymer ?
#
loop_
_entity_poly.entity_id
_entity_poly.type
_entity_poly.pdbx_seq_one_letter_code
_entity_poly.pdbx_strand_id
1 'polypeptide(L)'
;MKPVQLIVGGLCVFLCLATVRAQEISCHALPGNNGSRLCVKFEIKDGRIAVDRTRSVFAPSGLFLQRLSVPRPEAEQVLYSELQKLLDQVPRPYRLALSDEERALDDQGKLNDAPTSAIRNVTSPWAQYLQQFEEWGTATGKQLGIGDIFPEAEATSSGGLLFPLATAQERTALLIYEDAGYDAEAGVTRFAVADPINDWSNAEQVRISLPGVADAAKKEARLKRIWEILQPLSGRPRCLECIATRLESFYKRLGLTPNIIFDNKGTSPLILNVVEGARIVGISWLSLKDADPNIDKVLYSLLTQRAFKSYLADRGKIRTQKVFNYIQQTGKPGPYLNPSRLQIQQLLVIQLGYSISFSFAPNTQEPLASSFNLTIQKNSEDDDATPPSTNETPESAPATANTEGVVTAHEQEEEAATEPDTRESTERKDKKRYVGGGFEYQPDQGVRFFGLGQVSRFPFLPDTINNLSVKGGGQGTSGGIGSINYYADYVFFNTFHRRVSVQVTTSSDLDANRDLGETPVDERQSLGLARIEFEAFRDWSGSLLRFYAEGRHETVSLEPTVGPTTKLNLTTLDVAGFYLFESTEVENPRRIRFQPLLRMGLGLAVNEPRYNKLVLTGNFHQTLPSRYELDFSGRVETASKATPRFKLPSLGGAEVVRGFRRDAGLGRKLWSLQNEVWIPLPLGNDLEKGIKAMLRENLKLAPFFDVGGLYDPVNTTAGIRSGVGVGLRFIYSPVIFKIDYGYGFGDAVNGGSRGKFYFSLGSNLPF
;
A
#
# COMPACT_ATOMS: atom_id res chain seq x y z
N MET A 1 -75.10 70.20 5.94
CA MET A 1 -74.71 70.55 4.56
C MET A 1 -74.82 69.30 3.69
N LYS A 2 -75.72 69.30 2.71
CA LYS A 2 -75.74 68.39 1.53
C LYS A 2 -75.02 69.11 0.38
N PRO A 3 -74.41 68.43 -0.62
CA PRO A 3 -75.15 67.83 -1.76
C PRO A 3 -74.61 66.44 -2.24
N VAL A 4 -75.48 65.50 -2.67
CA VAL A 4 -75.82 65.06 -4.07
C VAL A 4 -74.83 63.99 -4.61
N GLN A 5 -75.22 62.69 -4.63
CA GLN A 5 -75.80 61.89 -5.74
C GLN A 5 -74.88 61.65 -6.95
N LEU A 6 -74.58 60.38 -7.28
CA LEU A 6 -74.97 59.76 -8.56
C LEU A 6 -74.80 58.22 -8.56
N ILE A 7 -75.78 57.54 -9.13
CA ILE A 7 -75.85 56.10 -9.45
C ILE A 7 -75.57 55.95 -10.95
N VAL A 8 -74.67 55.05 -11.35
CA VAL A 8 -74.65 54.26 -12.61
C VAL A 8 -73.72 53.05 -12.31
N GLY A 9 -74.08 51.76 -12.36
CA GLY A 9 -74.73 51.02 -13.44
C GLY A 9 -73.65 50.36 -14.31
N GLY A 10 -73.16 49.15 -13.95
CA GLY A 10 -72.11 48.48 -14.71
C GLY A 10 -71.93 47.01 -14.38
N LEU A 11 -72.54 46.17 -15.20
CA LEU A 11 -72.44 44.72 -15.29
C LEU A 11 -70.96 44.24 -15.26
N CYS A 12 -70.57 43.45 -14.25
CA CYS A 12 -69.33 42.66 -14.30
C CYS A 12 -69.69 41.17 -14.20
N VAL A 13 -69.57 40.51 -15.34
CA VAL A 13 -69.65 39.06 -15.54
C VAL A 13 -68.62 38.39 -14.63
N PHE A 14 -69.08 37.51 -13.74
CA PHE A 14 -68.24 36.55 -13.04
C PHE A 14 -67.63 35.59 -14.08
N LEU A 15 -66.39 35.83 -14.48
CA LEU A 15 -65.56 34.79 -15.10
C LEU A 15 -65.05 33.89 -13.97
N CYS A 16 -65.60 32.69 -13.88
CA CYS A 16 -64.99 31.57 -13.17
C CYS A 16 -63.63 31.27 -13.81
N LEU A 17 -62.55 31.85 -13.25
CA LEU A 17 -61.20 31.31 -13.42
C LEU A 17 -61.16 29.96 -12.70
N ALA A 18 -61.35 28.89 -13.47
CA ALA A 18 -60.94 27.56 -13.06
C ALA A 18 -59.41 27.59 -12.93
N THR A 19 -58.92 27.88 -11.72
CA THR A 19 -57.54 27.57 -11.34
C THR A 19 -57.37 26.06 -11.48
N VAL A 20 -56.65 25.64 -12.52
CA VAL A 20 -56.11 24.28 -12.63
C VAL A 20 -55.17 24.12 -11.43
N ARG A 21 -55.68 23.55 -10.33
CA ARG A 21 -54.85 23.10 -9.22
C ARG A 21 -53.88 22.08 -9.82
N ALA A 22 -52.59 22.34 -9.68
CA ALA A 22 -51.56 21.34 -9.94
C ALA A 22 -51.94 20.08 -9.16
N GLN A 23 -52.07 18.95 -9.84
CA GLN A 23 -52.45 17.68 -9.25
C GLN A 23 -51.31 17.25 -8.31
N GLU A 24 -51.50 17.45 -7.00
CA GLU A 24 -50.53 17.04 -5.97
C GLU A 24 -50.37 15.52 -6.01
N ILE A 25 -49.12 15.05 -5.99
CA ILE A 25 -48.82 13.63 -5.92
C ILE A 25 -49.13 13.18 -4.49
N SER A 26 -50.11 12.29 -4.33
CA SER A 26 -50.35 11.65 -3.04
C SER A 26 -49.12 10.83 -2.65
N CYS A 27 -48.43 11.30 -1.61
CA CYS A 27 -47.22 10.69 -1.07
C CYS A 27 -47.29 10.63 0.45
N HIS A 28 -47.36 9.42 0.98
CA HIS A 28 -47.46 9.18 2.42
C HIS A 28 -46.47 8.10 2.83
N ALA A 29 -45.87 8.26 4.01
CA ALA A 29 -45.04 7.21 4.60
C ALA A 29 -45.90 5.98 4.94
N LEU A 30 -45.29 4.80 4.84
CA LEU A 30 -45.84 3.52 5.22
C LEU A 30 -45.42 3.16 6.66
N PRO A 31 -46.20 2.32 7.38
CA PRO A 31 -45.79 1.78 8.66
C PRO A 31 -44.67 0.72 8.50
N GLY A 32 -43.83 0.56 9.52
CA GLY A 32 -42.79 -0.46 9.56
C GLY A 32 -41.39 0.01 9.10
N ASN A 33 -40.48 -0.95 8.93
CA ASN A 33 -39.11 -0.70 8.47
C ASN A 33 -39.10 -0.21 7.02
N ASN A 34 -38.19 0.71 6.71
CA ASN A 34 -38.07 1.36 5.40
C ASN A 34 -39.39 2.03 4.96
N GLY A 35 -40.20 2.50 5.92
CA GLY A 35 -41.52 3.06 5.66
C GLY A 35 -41.51 4.47 5.05
N SER A 36 -40.35 5.09 4.85
CA SER A 36 -40.28 6.39 4.18
C SER A 36 -40.57 6.25 2.68
N ARG A 37 -41.19 7.25 2.06
CA ARG A 37 -41.50 7.24 0.62
C ARG A 37 -40.97 8.46 -0.10
N LEU A 38 -40.42 8.24 -1.28
CA LEU A 38 -40.05 9.27 -2.25
C LEU A 38 -40.94 9.11 -3.49
N CYS A 39 -41.81 10.08 -3.73
CA CYS A 39 -42.65 10.13 -4.91
C CYS A 39 -42.10 11.17 -5.87
N VAL A 40 -41.71 10.73 -7.05
CA VAL A 40 -40.96 11.52 -8.02
C VAL A 40 -41.85 11.82 -9.21
N LYS A 41 -41.96 13.10 -9.58
CA LYS A 41 -42.54 13.52 -10.85
C LYS A 41 -41.41 13.70 -11.86
N PHE A 42 -41.56 13.08 -13.02
CA PHE A 42 -40.66 13.29 -14.13
C PHE A 42 -41.02 14.52 -14.95
N GLU A 43 -40.00 15.13 -15.51
CA GLU A 43 -40.04 16.10 -16.60
C GLU A 43 -38.97 15.72 -17.62
N ILE A 44 -39.05 16.27 -18.83
CA ILE A 44 -37.97 16.13 -19.82
C ILE A 44 -37.16 17.42 -19.87
N LYS A 45 -35.84 17.28 -19.80
CA LYS A 45 -34.86 18.36 -19.97
C LYS A 45 -33.79 17.91 -20.94
N ASP A 46 -33.62 18.67 -22.03
CA ASP A 46 -32.68 18.33 -23.11
C ASP A 46 -32.82 16.86 -23.59
N GLY A 47 -34.07 16.43 -23.80
CA GLY A 47 -34.45 15.07 -24.23
C GLY A 47 -34.18 13.97 -23.21
N ARG A 48 -33.76 14.30 -21.99
CA ARG A 48 -33.50 13.33 -20.90
C ARG A 48 -34.58 13.41 -19.83
N ILE A 49 -34.83 12.27 -19.18
CA ILE A 49 -35.69 12.23 -17.99
C ILE A 49 -34.97 12.96 -16.85
N ALA A 50 -35.66 13.92 -16.24
CA ALA A 50 -35.20 14.68 -15.10
C ALA A 50 -36.28 14.72 -14.00
N VAL A 51 -35.87 15.09 -12.79
CA VAL A 51 -36.77 15.22 -11.65
C VAL A 51 -37.36 16.62 -11.60
N ASP A 52 -38.69 16.72 -11.63
CA ASP A 52 -39.38 17.94 -11.26
C ASP A 52 -39.39 18.07 -9.73
N ARG A 53 -38.43 18.86 -9.23
CA ARG A 53 -38.24 19.12 -7.79
C ARG A 53 -39.40 19.88 -7.15
N THR A 54 -40.22 20.57 -7.92
CA THR A 54 -41.34 21.35 -7.38
C THR A 54 -42.58 20.49 -7.10
N ARG A 55 -42.70 19.36 -7.82
CA ARG A 55 -43.82 18.42 -7.69
C ARG A 55 -43.45 17.10 -7.04
N SER A 56 -42.17 16.78 -6.93
CA SER A 56 -41.69 15.59 -6.22
C SER A 56 -41.76 15.81 -4.70
N VAL A 57 -42.07 14.75 -3.95
CA VAL A 57 -42.29 14.80 -2.50
C VAL A 57 -41.55 13.68 -1.80
N PHE A 58 -40.81 14.01 -0.74
CA PHE A 58 -40.26 13.05 0.22
C PHE A 58 -41.07 13.04 1.53
N ALA A 59 -41.71 11.91 1.82
CA ALA A 59 -42.50 11.65 3.02
C ALA A 59 -41.73 10.72 3.98
N PRO A 60 -40.99 11.25 4.97
CA PRO A 60 -40.24 10.43 5.91
C PRO A 60 -41.15 9.73 6.93
N SER A 61 -40.81 8.50 7.30
CA SER A 61 -41.44 7.76 8.39
C SER A 61 -40.94 8.24 9.76
N GLY A 62 -41.68 7.92 10.83
CA GLY A 62 -41.23 8.20 12.20
C GLY A 62 -39.91 7.51 12.54
N LEU A 63 -39.72 6.27 12.05
CA LEU A 63 -38.50 5.49 12.27
C LEU A 63 -37.30 6.11 11.54
N PHE A 64 -37.48 6.59 10.31
CA PHE A 64 -36.44 7.31 9.57
C PHE A 64 -35.99 8.55 10.32
N LEU A 65 -36.93 9.37 10.78
CA LEU A 65 -36.63 10.58 11.56
C LEU A 65 -35.95 10.27 12.89
N GLN A 66 -36.37 9.20 13.58
CA GLN A 66 -35.76 8.77 14.83
C GLN A 66 -34.30 8.34 14.64
N ARG A 67 -33.95 7.76 13.50
CA ARG A 67 -32.59 7.33 13.19
C ARG A 67 -31.74 8.40 12.50
N LEU A 68 -32.34 9.49 12.03
CA LEU A 68 -31.63 10.52 11.29
C LEU A 68 -30.84 11.44 12.24
N SER A 69 -29.54 11.58 11.98
CA SER A 69 -28.61 12.43 12.74
C SER A 69 -28.19 13.70 11.99
N VAL A 70 -28.70 13.90 10.77
CA VAL A 70 -28.44 15.08 9.93
C VAL A 70 -29.74 15.87 9.69
N PRO A 71 -29.66 17.17 9.35
CA PRO A 71 -30.85 17.93 8.98
C PRO A 71 -31.62 17.27 7.84
N ARG A 72 -32.96 17.27 7.92
CA ARG A 72 -33.84 16.70 6.87
C ARG A 72 -33.51 17.21 5.46
N PRO A 73 -33.26 18.52 5.22
CA PRO A 73 -32.93 19.00 3.88
C PRO A 73 -31.64 18.39 3.32
N GLU A 74 -30.66 18.10 4.17
CA GLU A 74 -29.42 17.43 3.78
C GLU A 74 -29.70 15.98 3.36
N ALA A 75 -30.51 15.25 4.13
CA ALA A 75 -30.92 13.89 3.80
C ALA A 75 -31.69 13.82 2.48
N GLU A 76 -32.59 14.77 2.25
CA GLU A 76 -33.36 14.90 1.02
C GLU A 76 -32.46 15.22 -0.18
N GLN A 77 -31.47 16.09 -0.01
CA GLN A 77 -30.48 16.36 -1.04
C GLN A 77 -29.71 15.09 -1.45
N VAL A 78 -29.32 14.24 -0.48
CA VAL A 78 -28.67 12.94 -0.77
C VAL A 78 -29.59 12.03 -1.57
N LEU A 79 -30.87 11.88 -1.18
CA LEU A 79 -31.84 11.04 -1.89
C LEU A 79 -31.95 11.41 -3.36
N TYR A 80 -32.14 12.70 -3.64
CA TYR A 80 -32.28 13.15 -5.01
C TYR A 80 -30.94 13.16 -5.77
N SER A 81 -29.81 13.29 -5.09
CA SER A 81 -28.50 13.13 -5.73
C SER A 81 -28.29 11.70 -6.21
N GLU A 82 -28.67 10.70 -5.40
CA GLU A 82 -28.61 9.29 -5.81
C GLU A 82 -29.60 8.99 -6.94
N LEU A 83 -30.82 9.54 -6.86
CA LEU A 83 -31.79 9.43 -7.95
C LEU A 83 -31.26 10.04 -9.26
N GLN A 84 -30.59 11.19 -9.20
CA GLN A 84 -30.01 11.81 -10.38
C GLN A 84 -28.92 10.93 -11.01
N LYS A 85 -28.04 10.32 -10.19
CA LYS A 85 -27.01 9.37 -10.69
C LYS A 85 -27.63 8.16 -11.42
N LEU A 86 -28.82 7.74 -11.02
CA LEU A 86 -29.56 6.67 -11.71
C LEU A 86 -30.17 7.18 -13.03
N LEU A 87 -30.77 8.38 -13.02
CA LEU A 87 -31.34 9.01 -14.21
C LEU A 87 -30.28 9.35 -15.27
N ASP A 88 -29.06 9.68 -14.88
CA ASP A 88 -27.96 9.94 -15.81
C ASP A 88 -27.61 8.71 -16.67
N GLN A 89 -27.96 7.50 -16.20
CA GLN A 89 -27.80 6.24 -16.92
C GLN A 89 -29.01 5.87 -17.78
N VAL A 90 -30.14 6.57 -17.62
CA VAL A 90 -31.32 6.37 -18.44
C VAL A 90 -31.07 6.97 -19.83
N PRO A 91 -31.24 6.21 -20.93
CA PRO A 91 -31.11 6.74 -22.26
C PRO A 91 -32.19 7.78 -22.55
N ARG A 92 -31.96 8.66 -23.54
CA ARG A 92 -33.02 9.54 -24.04
C ARG A 92 -34.18 8.67 -24.55
N PRO A 93 -35.46 8.90 -24.15
CA PRO A 93 -36.51 7.93 -24.43
C PRO A 93 -36.74 7.64 -25.92
N TYR A 94 -36.60 8.65 -26.80
CA TYR A 94 -36.72 8.47 -28.26
C TYR A 94 -35.77 7.42 -28.82
N ARG A 95 -34.62 7.21 -28.17
CA ARG A 95 -33.57 6.30 -28.62
C ARG A 95 -34.00 4.83 -28.55
N LEU A 96 -34.97 4.49 -27.69
CA LEU A 96 -35.53 3.14 -27.59
C LEU A 96 -36.47 2.81 -28.76
N ALA A 97 -37.03 3.82 -29.43
CA ALA A 97 -37.85 3.62 -30.63
C ALA A 97 -37.02 3.50 -31.92
N LEU A 98 -35.70 3.65 -31.85
CA LEU A 98 -34.80 3.54 -33.00
C LEU A 98 -34.38 2.09 -33.26
N SER A 99 -34.30 1.73 -34.55
CA SER A 99 -33.64 0.49 -34.98
C SER A 99 -32.14 0.51 -34.67
N ASP A 100 -31.47 -0.63 -34.77
CA ASP A 100 -30.02 -0.70 -34.53
C ASP A 100 -29.24 0.14 -35.57
N GLU A 101 -29.68 0.15 -36.82
CA GLU A 101 -29.09 0.98 -37.88
C GLU A 101 -29.27 2.48 -37.60
N GLU A 102 -30.46 2.87 -37.13
CA GLU A 102 -30.77 4.25 -36.80
C GLU A 102 -30.00 4.74 -35.58
N ARG A 103 -29.82 3.88 -34.55
CA ARG A 103 -28.95 4.19 -33.41
C ARG A 103 -27.51 4.41 -33.84
N ALA A 104 -26.99 3.59 -34.77
CA ALA A 104 -25.65 3.79 -35.32
C ALA A 104 -25.53 5.12 -36.08
N LEU A 105 -26.58 5.56 -36.79
CA LEU A 105 -26.63 6.87 -37.44
C LEU A 105 -26.75 8.02 -36.43
N ASP A 106 -27.52 7.85 -35.35
CA ASP A 106 -27.65 8.80 -34.24
C ASP A 106 -26.29 9.02 -33.54
N ASP A 107 -25.54 7.94 -33.27
CA ASP A 107 -24.21 7.98 -32.68
C ASP A 107 -23.17 8.71 -33.53
N GLN A 108 -23.33 8.67 -34.85
CA GLN A 108 -22.49 9.39 -35.79
C GLN A 108 -22.96 10.83 -36.05
N GLY A 109 -24.05 11.27 -35.40
CA GLY A 109 -24.67 12.58 -35.62
C GLY A 109 -25.31 12.74 -37.00
N LYS A 110 -25.56 11.63 -37.71
CA LYS A 110 -26.10 11.59 -39.07
C LYS A 110 -27.62 11.48 -39.13
N LEU A 111 -28.26 11.05 -38.04
CA LEU A 111 -29.71 11.11 -37.89
C LEU A 111 -30.12 12.52 -37.45
N ASN A 112 -30.26 13.46 -38.40
CA ASN A 112 -30.44 14.88 -38.11
C ASN A 112 -31.69 15.49 -38.77
N ASP A 113 -32.70 14.68 -39.04
CA ASP A 113 -33.99 15.19 -39.47
C ASP A 113 -34.60 16.13 -38.41
N ALA A 114 -35.41 17.09 -38.87
CA ALA A 114 -35.98 18.11 -38.00
C ALA A 114 -36.86 17.52 -36.87
N PRO A 115 -37.75 16.53 -37.14
CA PRO A 115 -38.50 15.84 -36.09
C PRO A 115 -37.60 15.18 -35.02
N THR A 116 -36.59 14.41 -35.41
CA THR A 116 -35.69 13.74 -34.46
C THR A 116 -34.84 14.74 -33.69
N SER A 117 -34.40 15.82 -34.32
CA SER A 117 -33.67 16.90 -33.64
C SER A 117 -34.54 17.62 -32.60
N ALA A 118 -35.84 17.77 -32.86
CA ALA A 118 -36.79 18.38 -31.93
C ALA A 118 -37.01 17.52 -30.69
N ILE A 119 -37.30 16.21 -30.86
CA ILE A 119 -37.49 15.31 -29.70
C ILE A 119 -36.19 15.08 -28.92
N ARG A 120 -35.04 15.13 -29.60
CA ARG A 120 -33.71 14.93 -29.01
C ARG A 120 -33.36 15.98 -27.96
N ASN A 121 -33.76 17.25 -28.16
CA ASN A 121 -33.35 18.38 -27.31
C ASN A 121 -34.53 19.05 -26.60
N VAL A 122 -35.68 18.37 -26.57
CA VAL A 122 -36.91 18.93 -26.01
C VAL A 122 -36.78 19.16 -24.50
N THR A 123 -37.40 20.23 -24.01
CA THR A 123 -37.60 20.46 -22.58
C THR A 123 -39.07 20.74 -22.36
N SER A 124 -39.76 19.83 -21.68
CA SER A 124 -41.21 19.89 -21.53
C SER A 124 -41.69 19.09 -20.30
N PRO A 125 -42.87 19.42 -19.75
CA PRO A 125 -43.54 18.55 -18.79
C PRO A 125 -43.83 17.17 -19.39
N TRP A 126 -43.83 16.14 -18.56
CA TRP A 126 -43.99 14.74 -19.00
C TRP A 126 -45.16 14.48 -19.96
N ALA A 127 -46.37 14.94 -19.61
CA ALA A 127 -47.55 14.71 -20.44
C ALA A 127 -47.44 15.36 -21.83
N GLN A 128 -46.77 16.51 -21.94
CA GLN A 128 -46.51 17.15 -23.22
C GLN A 128 -45.45 16.40 -24.02
N TYR A 129 -44.43 15.86 -23.34
CA TYR A 129 -43.43 15.02 -24.00
C TYR A 129 -44.04 13.76 -24.62
N LEU A 130 -44.97 13.09 -23.93
CA LEU A 130 -45.65 11.91 -24.49
C LEU A 130 -46.36 12.25 -25.82
N GLN A 131 -47.07 13.39 -25.88
CA GLN A 131 -47.69 13.86 -27.12
C GLN A 131 -46.64 14.12 -28.21
N GLN A 132 -45.54 14.80 -27.87
CA GLN A 132 -44.44 15.08 -28.80
C GLN A 132 -43.75 13.81 -29.29
N PHE A 133 -43.64 12.78 -28.45
CA PHE A 133 -43.07 11.49 -28.78
C PHE A 133 -43.94 10.74 -29.81
N GLU A 134 -45.25 10.75 -29.63
CA GLU A 134 -46.19 10.08 -30.53
C GLU A 134 -46.31 10.79 -31.89
N GLU A 135 -46.31 12.13 -31.88
CA GLU A 135 -46.21 12.95 -33.09
C GLU A 135 -44.90 12.67 -33.85
N TRP A 136 -43.77 12.62 -33.13
CA TRP A 136 -42.47 12.28 -33.72
C TRP A 136 -42.45 10.87 -34.30
N GLY A 137 -42.94 9.88 -33.55
CA GLY A 137 -43.01 8.48 -33.98
C GLY A 137 -43.84 8.34 -35.26
N THR A 138 -44.98 9.03 -35.34
CA THR A 138 -45.84 9.06 -36.53
C THR A 138 -45.15 9.73 -37.72
N ALA A 139 -44.51 10.88 -37.50
CA ALA A 139 -43.82 11.64 -38.55
C ALA A 139 -42.59 10.93 -39.13
N THR A 140 -41.96 10.06 -38.34
CA THR A 140 -40.73 9.34 -38.73
C THR A 140 -40.94 7.85 -38.98
N GLY A 141 -42.18 7.35 -38.86
CA GLY A 141 -42.55 5.97 -39.14
C GLY A 141 -41.96 4.96 -38.15
N LYS A 142 -41.80 5.33 -36.87
CA LYS A 142 -41.28 4.41 -35.84
C LYS A 142 -42.29 3.31 -35.53
N GLN A 143 -41.76 2.10 -35.35
CA GLN A 143 -42.56 0.91 -35.06
C GLN A 143 -42.95 0.81 -33.58
N LEU A 144 -42.12 1.35 -32.68
CA LEU A 144 -42.36 1.33 -31.24
C LEU A 144 -42.95 2.67 -30.80
N GLY A 145 -44.14 2.63 -30.20
CA GLY A 145 -44.87 3.77 -29.71
C GLY A 145 -44.82 3.91 -28.19
N ILE A 146 -45.72 4.73 -27.64
CA ILE A 146 -45.82 4.92 -26.19
C ILE A 146 -46.09 3.58 -25.49
N GLY A 147 -47.00 2.78 -26.03
CA GLY A 147 -47.43 1.49 -25.47
C GLY A 147 -46.37 0.39 -25.45
N ASP A 148 -45.24 0.56 -26.15
CA ASP A 148 -44.18 -0.44 -26.22
C ASP A 148 -42.97 -0.10 -25.33
N ILE A 149 -42.83 1.17 -24.94
CA ILE A 149 -41.62 1.70 -24.27
C ILE A 149 -41.92 2.15 -22.85
N PHE A 150 -43.06 2.81 -22.65
CA PHE A 150 -43.38 3.51 -21.41
C PHE A 150 -44.25 2.74 -20.41
N PRO A 151 -45.04 1.69 -20.73
CA PRO A 151 -45.74 0.99 -19.66
C PRO A 151 -44.74 0.29 -18.75
N GLU A 152 -45.13 0.09 -17.49
CA GLU A 152 -44.19 -0.30 -16.44
C GLU A 152 -43.50 -1.64 -16.71
N ALA A 153 -44.23 -2.63 -17.24
CA ALA A 153 -43.69 -3.95 -17.52
C ALA A 153 -42.52 -3.88 -18.52
N GLU A 154 -42.63 -3.03 -19.53
CA GLU A 154 -41.65 -2.81 -20.58
C GLU A 154 -40.53 -1.89 -20.07
N ALA A 155 -40.89 -0.77 -19.46
CA ALA A 155 -39.96 0.24 -18.98
C ALA A 155 -39.01 -0.28 -17.90
N THR A 156 -39.46 -1.19 -17.04
CA THR A 156 -38.66 -1.76 -15.94
C THR A 156 -37.97 -3.08 -16.30
N SER A 157 -38.24 -3.64 -17.48
CA SER A 157 -37.60 -4.87 -17.96
C SER A 157 -36.10 -4.68 -18.24
N SER A 158 -35.35 -5.78 -18.37
CA SER A 158 -33.92 -5.73 -18.71
C SER A 158 -33.70 -5.03 -20.07
N GLY A 159 -33.07 -3.86 -20.05
CA GLY A 159 -32.86 -3.01 -21.23
C GLY A 159 -33.97 -1.97 -21.46
N GLY A 160 -35.02 -1.96 -20.64
CA GLY A 160 -36.09 -0.96 -20.65
C GLY A 160 -35.63 0.41 -20.14
N LEU A 161 -36.44 1.44 -20.44
CA LEU A 161 -36.14 2.85 -20.14
C LEU A 161 -35.78 3.11 -18.68
N LEU A 162 -36.55 2.56 -17.75
CA LEU A 162 -36.44 2.78 -16.31
C LEU A 162 -35.74 1.62 -15.59
N PHE A 163 -35.10 0.69 -16.30
CA PHE A 163 -34.34 -0.40 -15.69
C PHE A 163 -33.31 0.06 -14.63
N PRO A 164 -32.57 1.17 -14.82
CA PRO A 164 -31.69 1.70 -13.77
C PRO A 164 -32.41 2.08 -12.48
N LEU A 165 -33.68 2.53 -12.57
CA LEU A 165 -34.52 2.91 -11.43
C LEU A 165 -35.18 1.68 -10.79
N ALA A 166 -35.65 0.73 -11.60
CA ALA A 166 -36.21 -0.54 -11.11
C ALA A 166 -35.19 -1.34 -10.30
N THR A 167 -33.91 -1.23 -10.64
CA THR A 167 -32.78 -1.87 -9.94
C THR A 167 -32.07 -0.94 -8.94
N ALA A 168 -32.67 0.19 -8.56
CA ALA A 168 -32.06 1.20 -7.70
C ALA A 168 -31.55 0.64 -6.36
N GLN A 169 -32.27 -0.35 -5.79
CA GLN A 169 -31.90 -0.99 -4.53
C GLN A 169 -30.55 -1.71 -4.60
N GLU A 170 -30.20 -2.26 -5.77
CA GLU A 170 -28.95 -2.99 -5.97
C GLU A 170 -27.72 -2.08 -6.00
N ARG A 171 -27.94 -0.81 -6.39
CA ARG A 171 -26.88 0.18 -6.58
C ARG A 171 -26.74 1.11 -5.39
N THR A 172 -27.86 1.50 -4.78
CA THR A 172 -27.89 2.54 -3.75
C THR A 172 -28.08 1.99 -2.34
N ALA A 173 -28.78 0.85 -2.18
CA ALA A 173 -29.36 0.38 -0.91
C ALA A 173 -30.16 1.44 -0.13
N LEU A 174 -30.58 2.51 -0.81
CA LEU A 174 -31.29 3.65 -0.25
C LEU A 174 -32.66 3.79 -0.88
N LEU A 175 -32.73 3.72 -2.21
CA LEU A 175 -33.96 3.78 -2.98
C LEU A 175 -34.41 2.37 -3.35
N ILE A 176 -35.61 2.00 -2.92
CA ILE A 176 -36.23 0.69 -3.14
C ILE A 176 -37.40 0.91 -4.08
N TYR A 177 -37.31 0.39 -5.29
CA TYR A 177 -38.41 0.52 -6.27
C TYR A 177 -39.63 -0.23 -5.74
N GLU A 178 -40.79 0.42 -5.76
CA GLU A 178 -42.03 -0.20 -5.30
C GLU A 178 -42.71 -0.96 -6.44
N ASP A 179 -43.30 -2.11 -6.14
CA ASP A 179 -44.15 -2.82 -7.09
C ASP A 179 -45.33 -1.93 -7.51
N ALA A 180 -45.64 -1.91 -8.81
CA ALA A 180 -46.60 -0.95 -9.39
C ALA A 180 -46.24 0.53 -9.11
N GLY A 181 -44.94 0.80 -8.98
CA GLY A 181 -44.40 2.07 -8.53
C GLY A 181 -44.42 3.16 -9.61
N TYR A 182 -44.52 2.78 -10.89
CA TYR A 182 -44.44 3.69 -12.02
C TYR A 182 -45.76 3.83 -12.78
N ASP A 183 -46.24 5.07 -12.85
CA ASP A 183 -47.38 5.49 -13.64
C ASP A 183 -46.86 6.22 -14.89
N ALA A 184 -46.97 5.55 -16.03
CA ALA A 184 -46.48 6.03 -17.32
C ALA A 184 -47.24 7.26 -17.83
N GLU A 185 -48.54 7.34 -17.60
CA GLU A 185 -49.36 8.47 -18.06
C GLU A 185 -49.07 9.72 -17.20
N ALA A 186 -48.99 9.52 -15.89
CA ALA A 186 -48.66 10.60 -14.98
C ALA A 186 -47.16 10.94 -14.99
N GLY A 187 -46.27 10.05 -15.43
CA GLY A 187 -44.82 10.24 -15.28
C GLY A 187 -44.41 10.32 -13.82
N VAL A 188 -44.97 9.42 -13.00
CA VAL A 188 -44.71 9.37 -11.56
C VAL A 188 -44.06 8.04 -11.23
N THR A 189 -42.96 8.06 -10.50
CA THR A 189 -42.38 6.85 -9.91
C THR A 189 -42.33 6.96 -8.39
N ARG A 190 -42.40 5.83 -7.69
CA ARG A 190 -42.39 5.76 -6.23
C ARG A 190 -41.29 4.83 -5.75
N PHE A 191 -40.58 5.29 -4.72
CA PHE A 191 -39.58 4.51 -4.02
C PHE A 191 -39.91 4.46 -2.54
N ALA A 192 -39.79 3.28 -1.94
CA ALA A 192 -39.52 3.19 -0.51
C ALA A 192 -38.08 3.65 -0.25
N VAL A 193 -37.86 4.28 0.90
CA VAL A 193 -36.56 4.82 1.30
C VAL A 193 -36.08 4.09 2.54
N ALA A 194 -34.89 3.52 2.42
CA ALA A 194 -34.29 2.74 3.50
C ALA A 194 -33.98 3.59 4.73
N ASP A 195 -34.27 3.06 5.92
CA ASP A 195 -33.98 3.77 7.17
C ASP A 195 -32.47 3.92 7.38
N PRO A 196 -31.99 5.08 7.87
CA PRO A 196 -30.60 5.26 8.30
C PRO A 196 -30.20 4.19 9.31
N ILE A 197 -28.93 3.80 9.28
CA ILE A 197 -28.32 2.99 10.34
C ILE A 197 -27.73 3.96 11.34
N ASN A 198 -28.25 4.02 12.56
CA ASN A 198 -27.72 4.89 13.62
C ASN A 198 -26.96 4.11 14.70
N ASP A 199 -27.12 2.79 14.74
CA ASP A 199 -26.37 1.89 15.60
C ASP A 199 -25.87 0.67 14.81
N TRP A 200 -24.57 0.65 14.56
CA TRP A 200 -23.89 -0.42 13.81
C TRP A 200 -23.79 -1.74 14.58
N SER A 201 -24.04 -1.73 15.90
CA SER A 201 -24.08 -2.94 16.73
C SER A 201 -25.46 -3.60 16.78
N ASN A 202 -26.50 -2.89 16.33
CA ASN A 202 -27.87 -3.40 16.35
C ASN A 202 -28.18 -4.30 15.14
N ALA A 203 -28.36 -5.60 15.42
CA ALA A 203 -28.65 -6.65 14.44
C ALA A 203 -30.01 -6.51 13.71
N GLU A 204 -30.90 -5.62 14.15
CA GLU A 204 -32.17 -5.28 13.47
C GLU A 204 -31.98 -4.21 12.38
N GLN A 205 -30.90 -3.42 12.47
CA GLN A 205 -30.55 -2.40 11.47
C GLN A 205 -29.52 -2.91 10.47
N VAL A 206 -28.49 -3.60 10.97
CA VAL A 206 -27.40 -4.14 10.17
C VAL A 206 -26.86 -5.42 10.79
N ARG A 207 -26.58 -6.43 9.96
CA ARG A 207 -25.91 -7.67 10.39
C ARG A 207 -24.56 -7.76 9.70
N ILE A 208 -23.50 -7.64 10.49
CA ILE A 208 -22.13 -7.72 10.00
C ILE A 208 -21.58 -9.11 10.28
N SER A 209 -21.13 -9.81 9.24
CA SER A 209 -20.53 -11.13 9.34
C SER A 209 -19.08 -11.14 8.87
N LEU A 210 -18.25 -11.94 9.54
CA LEU A 210 -16.83 -12.14 9.25
C LEU A 210 -16.59 -13.63 8.98
N PRO A 211 -16.95 -14.15 7.79
CA PRO A 211 -16.97 -15.59 7.52
C PRO A 211 -15.58 -16.26 7.60
N GLY A 212 -14.49 -15.51 7.38
CA GLY A 212 -13.11 -16.05 7.39
C GLY A 212 -12.31 -15.89 8.69
N VAL A 213 -12.96 -15.49 9.78
CA VAL A 213 -12.33 -15.25 11.09
C VAL A 213 -12.81 -16.29 12.10
N ALA A 214 -12.06 -17.40 12.20
CA ALA A 214 -12.40 -18.53 13.06
C ALA A 214 -12.17 -18.26 14.56
N ASP A 215 -11.20 -17.41 14.91
CA ASP A 215 -10.90 -17.07 16.30
C ASP A 215 -11.95 -16.09 16.86
N ALA A 216 -12.67 -16.51 17.90
CA ALA A 216 -13.79 -15.75 18.46
C ALA A 216 -13.36 -14.40 19.05
N ALA A 217 -12.21 -14.35 19.75
CA ALA A 217 -11.71 -13.11 20.34
C ALA A 217 -11.25 -12.12 19.26
N LYS A 218 -10.57 -12.61 18.22
CA LYS A 218 -10.18 -11.81 17.04
C LYS A 218 -11.43 -11.29 16.32
N LYS A 219 -12.46 -12.14 16.17
CA LYS A 219 -13.73 -11.78 15.53
C LYS A 219 -14.47 -10.67 16.30
N GLU A 220 -14.59 -10.79 17.61
CA GLU A 220 -15.23 -9.78 18.46
C GLU A 220 -14.49 -8.45 18.42
N ALA A 221 -13.16 -8.48 18.60
CA ALA A 221 -12.32 -7.29 18.50
C ALA A 221 -12.44 -6.62 17.12
N ARG A 222 -12.50 -7.42 16.04
CA ARG A 222 -12.65 -6.91 14.68
C ARG A 222 -14.02 -6.26 14.46
N LEU A 223 -15.11 -6.88 14.94
CA LEU A 223 -16.45 -6.32 14.82
C LEU A 223 -16.56 -4.97 15.53
N LYS A 224 -16.05 -4.88 16.77
CA LYS A 224 -16.01 -3.61 17.50
C LYS A 224 -15.27 -2.52 16.73
N ARG A 225 -14.13 -2.87 16.14
CA ARG A 225 -13.35 -1.93 15.32
C ARG A 225 -14.09 -1.50 14.05
N ILE A 226 -14.78 -2.42 13.37
CA ILE A 226 -15.63 -2.11 12.21
C ILE A 226 -16.72 -1.11 12.59
N TRP A 227 -17.38 -1.30 13.74
CA TRP A 227 -18.40 -0.36 14.20
C TRP A 227 -17.83 1.05 14.37
N GLU A 228 -16.67 1.19 15.04
CA GLU A 228 -15.97 2.46 15.20
C GLU A 228 -15.64 3.15 13.86
N ILE A 229 -15.22 2.38 12.85
CA ILE A 229 -14.87 2.89 11.52
C ILE A 229 -16.10 3.40 10.76
N LEU A 230 -17.24 2.75 10.97
CA LEU A 230 -18.51 3.09 10.34
C LEU A 230 -19.31 4.14 11.11
N GLN A 231 -18.98 4.43 12.38
CA GLN A 231 -19.65 5.46 13.19
C GLN A 231 -19.84 6.82 12.50
N PRO A 232 -18.92 7.35 11.69
CA PRO A 232 -19.14 8.61 10.97
C PRO A 232 -20.29 8.59 9.97
N LEU A 233 -20.80 7.41 9.59
CA LEU A 233 -21.97 7.22 8.74
C LEU A 233 -23.27 7.06 9.54
N SER A 234 -23.20 6.97 10.88
CA SER A 234 -24.36 6.75 11.74
C SER A 234 -25.40 7.85 11.57
N GLY A 235 -26.64 7.44 11.30
CA GLY A 235 -27.81 8.30 11.14
C GLY A 235 -27.83 9.15 9.87
N ARG A 236 -26.98 8.83 8.89
CA ARG A 236 -27.05 9.40 7.53
C ARG A 236 -27.81 8.45 6.60
N PRO A 237 -28.40 8.95 5.49
CA PRO A 237 -28.92 8.07 4.44
C PRO A 237 -27.87 7.04 4.01
N ARG A 238 -28.31 5.80 3.76
CA ARG A 238 -27.40 4.68 3.43
C ARG A 238 -26.58 5.01 2.18
N CYS A 239 -25.29 4.71 2.24
CA CYS A 239 -24.35 4.90 1.14
C CYS A 239 -23.41 3.68 1.07
N LEU A 240 -23.68 2.76 0.13
CA LEU A 240 -22.89 1.53 -0.03
C LEU A 240 -21.43 1.83 -0.34
N GLU A 241 -21.18 2.77 -1.26
CA GLU A 241 -19.82 3.20 -1.62
C GLU A 241 -19.06 3.74 -0.40
N CYS A 242 -19.71 4.57 0.40
CA CYS A 242 -19.11 5.14 1.62
C CYS A 242 -18.75 4.04 2.65
N ILE A 243 -19.61 3.03 2.80
CA ILE A 243 -19.34 1.88 3.68
C ILE A 243 -18.17 1.07 3.14
N ALA A 244 -18.21 0.69 1.85
CA ALA A 244 -17.17 -0.09 1.19
C ALA A 244 -15.80 0.61 1.28
N THR A 245 -15.69 1.87 0.88
CA THR A 245 -14.42 2.60 0.87
C THR A 245 -13.82 2.74 2.27
N ARG A 246 -14.63 2.93 3.31
CA ARG A 246 -14.15 2.98 4.71
C ARG A 246 -13.60 1.63 5.18
N LEU A 247 -14.28 0.54 4.85
CA LEU A 247 -13.84 -0.81 5.19
C LEU A 247 -12.59 -1.20 4.39
N GLU A 248 -12.60 -0.97 3.08
CA GLU A 248 -11.43 -1.18 2.21
C GLU A 248 -10.21 -0.42 2.72
N SER A 249 -10.37 0.86 3.07
CA SER A 249 -9.29 1.66 3.63
C SER A 249 -8.75 1.10 4.94
N PHE A 250 -9.62 0.53 5.79
CA PHE A 250 -9.22 -0.12 7.02
C PHE A 250 -8.45 -1.43 6.78
N TYR A 251 -8.98 -2.32 5.94
CA TYR A 251 -8.31 -3.59 5.65
C TYR A 251 -7.01 -3.40 4.87
N LYS A 252 -6.93 -2.40 3.98
CA LYS A 252 -5.68 -2.01 3.32
C LYS A 252 -4.59 -1.64 4.33
N ARG A 253 -4.93 -0.97 5.45
CA ARG A 253 -3.97 -0.69 6.54
C ARG A 253 -3.50 -1.94 7.29
N LEU A 254 -4.29 -3.01 7.28
CA LEU A 254 -3.87 -4.33 7.80
C LEU A 254 -2.99 -5.11 6.81
N GLY A 255 -2.78 -4.57 5.60
CA GLY A 255 -2.14 -5.25 4.48
C GLY A 255 -3.03 -6.31 3.82
N LEU A 256 -4.34 -6.14 3.89
CA LEU A 256 -5.35 -7.07 3.36
C LEU A 256 -6.19 -6.42 2.25
N THR A 257 -6.68 -7.25 1.33
CA THR A 257 -7.60 -6.84 0.27
C THR A 257 -8.96 -7.47 0.53
N PRO A 258 -9.92 -6.75 1.14
CA PRO A 258 -11.17 -7.35 1.53
C PRO A 258 -12.11 -7.51 0.34
N ASN A 259 -13.06 -8.44 0.45
CA ASN A 259 -14.25 -8.48 -0.40
C ASN A 259 -15.48 -8.12 0.45
N ILE A 260 -16.13 -7.01 0.10
CA ILE A 260 -17.27 -6.45 0.83
C ILE A 260 -18.54 -6.79 0.05
N ILE A 261 -19.37 -7.64 0.63
CA ILE A 261 -20.60 -8.13 0.00
C ILE A 261 -21.79 -7.59 0.78
N PHE A 262 -22.70 -6.93 0.06
CA PHE A 262 -23.95 -6.41 0.60
C PHE A 262 -25.10 -7.29 0.12
N ASP A 263 -25.75 -7.98 1.04
CA ASP A 263 -26.96 -8.74 0.77
C ASP A 263 -28.17 -8.01 1.36
N ASN A 264 -29.35 -8.31 0.83
CA ASN A 264 -30.62 -7.72 1.29
C ASN A 264 -30.59 -6.18 1.31
N LYS A 265 -30.00 -5.57 0.28
CA LYS A 265 -29.76 -4.11 0.18
C LYS A 265 -31.02 -3.26 0.37
N GLY A 266 -32.18 -3.78 -0.07
CA GLY A 266 -33.48 -3.12 0.06
C GLY A 266 -34.23 -3.36 1.38
N THR A 267 -33.65 -4.08 2.36
CA THR A 267 -34.36 -4.43 3.59
C THR A 267 -33.69 -3.85 4.85
N SER A 268 -34.32 -4.06 6.00
CA SER A 268 -33.72 -3.85 7.32
C SER A 268 -33.88 -5.16 8.11
N PRO A 269 -32.78 -5.82 8.51
CA PRO A 269 -31.41 -5.34 8.49
C PRO A 269 -30.72 -5.43 7.12
N LEU A 270 -29.83 -4.47 6.84
CA LEU A 270 -28.82 -4.62 5.78
C LEU A 270 -27.84 -5.75 6.18
N ILE A 271 -27.54 -6.67 5.28
CA ILE A 271 -26.55 -7.73 5.54
C ILE A 271 -25.23 -7.33 4.92
N LEU A 272 -24.18 -7.30 5.74
CA LEU A 272 -22.83 -6.94 5.36
C LEU A 272 -21.89 -8.12 5.65
N ASN A 273 -21.44 -8.81 4.62
CA ASN A 273 -20.43 -9.86 4.75
C ASN A 273 -19.08 -9.28 4.37
N VAL A 274 -18.12 -9.36 5.30
CA VAL A 274 -16.77 -8.83 5.12
C VAL A 274 -15.79 -9.99 5.13
N VAL A 275 -15.34 -10.37 3.94
CA VAL A 275 -14.25 -11.32 3.76
C VAL A 275 -12.96 -10.52 3.89
N GLU A 276 -12.22 -10.69 5.00
CA GLU A 276 -11.07 -9.83 5.32
C GLU A 276 -9.97 -9.85 4.25
N GLY A 277 -9.81 -10.98 3.56
CA GLY A 277 -8.89 -11.13 2.44
C GLY A 277 -8.70 -12.60 2.08
N ALA A 278 -7.99 -12.82 0.97
CA ALA A 278 -7.73 -14.17 0.53
C ALA A 278 -6.74 -14.91 1.44
N ARG A 279 -6.87 -16.23 1.58
CA ARG A 279 -5.97 -17.06 2.40
C ARG A 279 -5.12 -18.01 1.56
N ILE A 280 -3.90 -18.27 2.02
CA ILE A 280 -3.05 -19.33 1.47
C ILE A 280 -3.44 -20.65 2.14
N VAL A 281 -4.00 -21.60 1.38
CA VAL A 281 -4.45 -22.90 1.90
C VAL A 281 -3.30 -23.91 1.93
N GLY A 282 -2.40 -23.82 0.95
CA GLY A 282 -1.26 -24.69 0.84
C GLY A 282 -0.22 -24.20 -0.15
N ILE A 283 0.88 -24.92 -0.19
CA ILE A 283 2.02 -24.71 -1.10
C ILE A 283 2.26 -26.03 -1.84
N SER A 284 2.26 -26.01 -3.16
CA SER A 284 2.48 -27.18 -4.00
C SER A 284 3.70 -26.98 -4.90
N TRP A 285 4.37 -28.07 -5.25
CA TRP A 285 5.51 -28.07 -6.17
C TRP A 285 5.47 -29.28 -7.10
N LEU A 286 4.26 -29.61 -7.57
CA LEU A 286 3.98 -30.80 -8.38
C LEU A 286 4.81 -30.87 -9.67
N SER A 287 5.15 -29.71 -10.26
CA SER A 287 5.97 -29.62 -11.47
C SER A 287 7.45 -29.90 -11.25
N LEU A 288 7.94 -29.88 -10.00
CA LEU A 288 9.34 -30.14 -9.70
C LEU A 288 9.64 -31.65 -9.74
N LYS A 289 10.90 -32.00 -10.02
CA LYS A 289 11.39 -33.39 -9.92
C LYS A 289 11.31 -33.86 -8.46
N ASP A 290 11.04 -35.14 -8.23
CA ASP A 290 10.88 -35.72 -6.87
C ASP A 290 12.09 -35.47 -5.96
N ALA A 291 13.28 -35.45 -6.56
CA ALA A 291 14.56 -35.24 -5.89
C ALA A 291 15.06 -33.78 -5.95
N ASP A 292 14.18 -32.78 -6.10
CA ASP A 292 14.64 -31.39 -6.09
C ASP A 292 15.38 -31.07 -4.75
N PRO A 293 16.65 -30.63 -4.82
CA PRO A 293 17.49 -30.46 -3.63
C PRO A 293 17.20 -29.15 -2.87
N ASN A 294 16.50 -28.17 -3.47
CA ASN A 294 16.31 -26.85 -2.88
C ASN A 294 14.90 -26.65 -2.29
N ILE A 295 13.97 -27.59 -2.46
CA ILE A 295 12.59 -27.42 -1.99
C ILE A 295 12.50 -27.09 -0.49
N ASP A 296 13.35 -27.70 0.34
CA ASP A 296 13.36 -27.41 1.78
C ASP A 296 13.77 -25.96 2.07
N LYS A 297 14.69 -25.39 1.26
CA LYS A 297 15.13 -23.99 1.36
C LYS A 297 14.04 -23.03 0.89
N VAL A 298 13.32 -23.40 -0.16
CA VAL A 298 12.14 -22.66 -0.65
C VAL A 298 11.07 -22.62 0.43
N LEU A 299 10.70 -23.78 1.00
CA LEU A 299 9.70 -23.86 2.06
C LEU A 299 10.13 -23.11 3.33
N TYR A 300 11.42 -23.13 3.68
CA TYR A 300 11.96 -22.32 4.78
C TYR A 300 11.78 -20.81 4.55
N SER A 301 11.78 -20.36 3.30
CA SER A 301 11.59 -18.96 2.95
C SER A 301 10.12 -18.53 2.93
N LEU A 302 9.20 -19.48 2.71
CA LEU A 302 7.76 -19.23 2.62
C LEU A 302 7.00 -19.45 3.94
N LEU A 303 7.44 -20.42 4.74
CA LEU A 303 6.74 -20.84 5.95
C LEU A 303 7.22 -20.05 7.18
N THR A 304 6.31 -19.83 8.12
CA THR A 304 6.67 -19.35 9.47
C THR A 304 7.50 -20.40 10.20
N GLN A 305 8.27 -20.01 11.23
CA GLN A 305 9.06 -20.97 12.02
C GLN A 305 8.24 -22.16 12.54
N ARG A 306 6.99 -21.91 12.96
CA ARG A 306 6.09 -22.96 13.47
C ARG A 306 5.64 -23.89 12.35
N ALA A 307 5.21 -23.36 11.22
CA ALA A 307 4.77 -24.17 10.07
C ALA A 307 5.93 -24.96 9.45
N PHE A 308 7.14 -24.40 9.39
CA PHE A 308 8.32 -25.11 8.91
C PHE A 308 8.73 -26.26 9.86
N LYS A 309 8.60 -26.08 11.18
CA LYS A 309 8.78 -27.19 12.14
C LYS A 309 7.77 -28.31 11.93
N SER A 310 6.49 -27.98 11.70
CA SER A 310 5.47 -28.98 11.34
C SER A 310 5.82 -29.70 10.03
N TYR A 311 6.29 -28.96 9.02
CA TYR A 311 6.78 -29.56 7.78
C TYR A 311 7.93 -30.56 8.03
N LEU A 312 8.91 -30.20 8.86
CA LEU A 312 10.04 -31.08 9.16
C LEU A 312 9.61 -32.38 9.87
N ALA A 313 8.58 -32.32 10.72
CA ALA A 313 8.05 -33.49 11.43
C ALA A 313 7.47 -34.55 10.47
N ASP A 314 6.80 -34.11 9.39
CA ASP A 314 6.17 -34.98 8.38
C ASP A 314 6.86 -34.90 7.01
N ARG A 315 8.13 -34.48 6.98
CA ARG A 315 8.89 -34.12 5.76
C ARG A 315 8.83 -35.18 4.68
N GLY A 316 9.05 -36.44 5.03
CA GLY A 316 9.06 -37.55 4.06
C GLY A 316 7.72 -37.68 3.32
N LYS A 317 6.62 -37.68 4.08
CA LYS A 317 5.25 -37.82 3.55
C LYS A 317 4.88 -36.62 2.67
N ILE A 318 5.20 -35.41 3.14
CA ILE A 318 4.93 -34.16 2.44
C ILE A 318 5.75 -34.06 1.14
N ARG A 319 7.04 -34.46 1.16
CA ARG A 319 7.88 -34.46 -0.05
C ARG A 319 7.37 -35.43 -1.12
N THR A 320 6.85 -36.59 -0.72
CA THR A 320 6.21 -37.53 -1.66
C THR A 320 4.93 -36.96 -2.26
N GLN A 321 4.10 -36.30 -1.44
CA GLN A 321 2.84 -35.69 -1.91
C GLN A 321 3.07 -34.40 -2.70
N LYS A 322 4.24 -33.76 -2.54
CA LYS A 322 4.60 -32.45 -3.11
C LYS A 322 3.63 -31.31 -2.78
N VAL A 323 2.95 -31.43 -1.64
CA VAL A 323 1.94 -30.46 -1.18
C VAL A 323 2.03 -30.29 0.32
N PHE A 324 2.23 -29.05 0.76
CA PHE A 324 2.06 -28.62 2.15
C PHE A 324 0.68 -27.98 2.31
N ASN A 325 -0.17 -28.55 3.16
CA ASN A 325 -1.49 -28.00 3.49
C ASN A 325 -1.49 -27.46 4.93
N TYR A 326 -1.86 -26.19 5.12
CA TYR A 326 -1.77 -25.55 6.43
C TYR A 326 -2.66 -26.20 7.49
N ILE A 327 -3.92 -26.50 7.15
CA ILE A 327 -4.87 -27.07 8.11
C ILE A 327 -4.43 -28.48 8.51
N GLN A 328 -4.03 -29.31 7.53
CA GLN A 328 -3.59 -30.68 7.80
C GLN A 328 -2.33 -30.71 8.68
N GLN A 329 -1.37 -29.82 8.43
CA GLN A 329 -0.06 -29.88 9.10
C GLN A 329 0.05 -29.03 10.37
N THR A 330 -0.79 -28.01 10.52
CA THR A 330 -0.72 -27.08 11.66
C THR A 330 -1.99 -27.03 12.50
N GLY A 331 -3.08 -27.65 12.04
CA GLY A 331 -4.40 -27.56 12.67
C GLY A 331 -5.02 -26.17 12.61
N LYS A 332 -4.45 -25.25 11.83
CA LYS A 332 -4.87 -23.85 11.72
C LYS A 332 -5.00 -23.42 10.26
N PRO A 333 -5.90 -22.47 9.95
CA PRO A 333 -5.93 -21.84 8.64
C PRO A 333 -4.58 -21.20 8.31
N GLY A 334 -4.20 -21.23 7.04
CA GLY A 334 -2.99 -20.56 6.59
C GLY A 334 -3.10 -19.04 6.66
N PRO A 335 -1.96 -18.34 6.48
CA PRO A 335 -1.90 -16.89 6.58
C PRO A 335 -2.75 -16.21 5.49
N TYR A 336 -3.12 -14.96 5.74
CA TYR A 336 -3.69 -14.13 4.69
C TYR A 336 -2.65 -13.88 3.59
N LEU A 337 -3.13 -13.79 2.35
CA LEU A 337 -2.35 -13.32 1.23
C LEU A 337 -2.13 -11.81 1.39
N ASN A 338 -0.97 -11.46 1.91
CA ASN A 338 -0.53 -10.07 2.02
C ASN A 338 0.39 -9.77 0.81
N PRO A 339 0.03 -8.84 -0.09
CA PRO A 339 0.80 -8.56 -1.29
C PRO A 339 2.25 -8.14 -1.01
N SER A 340 2.48 -7.30 0.00
CA SER A 340 3.82 -6.86 0.39
C SER A 340 4.67 -8.02 0.89
N ARG A 341 4.13 -8.84 1.80
CA ARG A 341 4.84 -10.04 2.29
C ARG A 341 5.13 -11.03 1.16
N LEU A 342 4.18 -11.20 0.25
CA LEU A 342 4.33 -12.09 -0.88
C LEU A 342 5.45 -11.62 -1.81
N GLN A 343 5.53 -10.32 -2.12
CA GLN A 343 6.58 -9.73 -2.95
C GLN A 343 7.97 -10.06 -2.38
N ILE A 344 8.12 -9.96 -1.06
CA ILE A 344 9.35 -10.34 -0.34
C ILE A 344 9.63 -11.84 -0.47
N GLN A 345 8.60 -12.66 -0.26
CA GLN A 345 8.70 -14.12 -0.42
C GLN A 345 9.08 -14.52 -1.86
N GLN A 346 8.54 -13.83 -2.86
CA GLN A 346 8.88 -14.03 -4.27
C GLN A 346 10.34 -13.69 -4.54
N LEU A 347 10.83 -12.55 -4.02
CA LEU A 347 12.24 -12.15 -4.14
C LEU A 347 13.18 -13.24 -3.62
N LEU A 348 12.91 -13.75 -2.41
CA LEU A 348 13.72 -14.79 -1.78
C LEU A 348 13.70 -16.10 -2.56
N VAL A 349 12.54 -16.47 -3.12
CA VAL A 349 12.39 -17.71 -3.90
C VAL A 349 13.00 -17.57 -5.31
N ILE A 350 12.99 -16.38 -5.90
CA ILE A 350 13.68 -16.06 -7.16
C ILE A 350 15.20 -16.21 -7.01
N GLN A 351 15.78 -15.79 -5.88
CA GLN A 351 17.20 -16.01 -5.60
C GLN A 351 17.56 -17.51 -5.56
N LEU A 352 16.61 -18.38 -5.19
CA LEU A 352 16.76 -19.83 -5.23
C LEU A 352 16.56 -20.44 -6.63
N GLY A 353 16.09 -19.65 -7.61
CA GLY A 353 15.81 -20.08 -8.97
C GLY A 353 14.41 -20.60 -9.22
N TYR A 354 13.47 -20.18 -8.38
CA TYR A 354 12.08 -20.59 -8.46
C TYR A 354 11.18 -19.38 -8.60
N SER A 355 9.95 -19.61 -9.02
CA SER A 355 8.88 -18.63 -9.08
C SER A 355 7.66 -19.16 -8.34
N ILE A 356 6.81 -18.22 -7.89
CA ILE A 356 5.57 -18.51 -7.19
C ILE A 356 4.42 -18.06 -8.10
N SER A 357 3.51 -18.97 -8.40
CA SER A 357 2.23 -18.68 -9.06
C SER A 357 1.05 -19.02 -8.16
N PHE A 358 -0.13 -18.53 -8.51
CA PHE A 358 -1.37 -18.73 -7.76
C PHE A 358 -2.29 -19.66 -8.52
N SER A 359 -2.86 -20.61 -7.82
CA SER A 359 -4.03 -21.34 -8.29
C SER A 359 -5.18 -21.12 -7.32
N PHE A 360 -6.36 -20.81 -7.86
CA PHE A 360 -7.57 -20.69 -7.05
C PHE A 360 -7.85 -22.04 -6.38
N ALA A 361 -8.05 -22.01 -5.07
CA ALA A 361 -8.32 -23.17 -4.25
C ALA A 361 -9.66 -22.95 -3.56
N PRO A 362 -10.79 -23.43 -4.13
CA PRO A 362 -12.09 -23.22 -3.52
C PRO A 362 -12.13 -23.80 -2.11
N ASN A 363 -12.48 -22.97 -1.13
CA ASN A 363 -12.70 -23.42 0.24
C ASN A 363 -14.16 -23.87 0.40
N THR A 364 -14.38 -25.17 0.56
CA THR A 364 -15.72 -25.74 0.74
C THR A 364 -16.37 -25.38 2.08
N GLN A 365 -15.57 -24.99 3.08
CA GLN A 365 -16.06 -24.57 4.40
C GLN A 365 -16.35 -23.06 4.47
N GLU A 366 -15.71 -22.26 3.61
CA GLU A 366 -15.93 -20.81 3.51
C GLU A 366 -16.10 -20.41 2.03
N PRO A 367 -17.24 -20.71 1.40
CA PRO A 367 -17.44 -20.51 -0.05
C PRO A 367 -17.37 -19.03 -0.48
N LEU A 368 -17.56 -18.11 0.46
CA LEU A 368 -17.42 -16.66 0.24
C LEU A 368 -15.95 -16.19 0.32
N ALA A 369 -15.06 -16.97 0.94
CA ALA A 369 -13.66 -16.60 1.10
C ALA A 369 -12.83 -17.07 -0.11
N SER A 370 -12.12 -16.14 -0.75
CA SER A 370 -11.14 -16.51 -1.76
C SER A 370 -9.97 -17.21 -1.10
N SER A 371 -9.60 -18.36 -1.63
CA SER A 371 -8.49 -19.16 -1.14
C SER A 371 -7.58 -19.52 -2.30
N PHE A 372 -6.27 -19.53 -2.05
CA PHE A 372 -5.27 -19.80 -3.07
C PHE A 372 -4.27 -20.85 -2.58
N ASN A 373 -3.79 -21.65 -3.52
CA ASN A 373 -2.57 -22.42 -3.36
C ASN A 373 -1.42 -21.66 -4.01
N LEU A 374 -0.28 -21.65 -3.32
CA LEU A 374 0.98 -21.22 -3.94
C LEU A 374 1.55 -22.40 -4.72
N THR A 375 1.86 -22.20 -5.99
CA THR A 375 2.52 -23.22 -6.82
C THR A 375 3.94 -22.77 -7.09
N ILE A 376 4.90 -23.60 -6.69
CA ILE A 376 6.33 -23.37 -6.91
C ILE A 376 6.70 -23.99 -8.26
N GLN A 377 7.34 -23.19 -9.11
CA GLN A 377 7.89 -23.63 -10.39
C GLN A 377 9.38 -23.30 -10.45
N LYS A 378 10.15 -24.10 -11.19
CA LYS A 378 11.57 -23.82 -11.45
C LYS A 378 11.66 -22.93 -12.68
N ASN A 379 12.49 -21.89 -12.64
CA ASN A 379 12.66 -20.98 -13.78
C ASN A 379 13.42 -21.70 -14.91
N SER A 380 13.05 -21.42 -16.18
CA SER A 380 13.70 -22.02 -17.35
C SER A 380 15.04 -21.35 -17.65
N GLU A 381 16.02 -22.15 -18.06
CA GLU A 381 17.39 -21.70 -18.37
C GLU A 381 17.60 -21.38 -19.86
N ASP A 382 16.61 -21.64 -20.73
CA ASP A 382 16.75 -21.52 -22.17
C ASP A 382 16.72 -20.06 -22.66
N ASP A 383 17.70 -19.70 -23.49
CA ASP A 383 17.90 -18.35 -24.03
C ASP A 383 16.98 -18.00 -25.23
N ASP A 384 16.27 -18.99 -25.79
CA ASP A 384 15.58 -18.91 -27.09
C ASP A 384 14.05 -18.63 -27.03
N ALA A 385 13.51 -18.28 -25.86
CA ALA A 385 12.13 -17.80 -25.79
C ALA A 385 12.04 -16.39 -26.43
N THR A 386 11.41 -16.30 -27.61
CA THR A 386 11.04 -15.07 -28.31
C THR A 386 10.56 -14.00 -27.30
N PRO A 387 11.11 -12.77 -27.32
CA PRO A 387 10.80 -11.79 -26.28
C PRO A 387 9.30 -11.48 -26.25
N PRO A 388 8.60 -11.68 -25.10
CA PRO A 388 7.28 -11.12 -24.94
C PRO A 388 7.39 -9.60 -25.04
N SER A 389 6.44 -8.99 -25.74
CA SER A 389 6.30 -7.54 -25.85
C SER A 389 6.32 -6.86 -24.48
N THR A 390 7.23 -5.90 -24.32
CA THR A 390 7.22 -4.79 -23.36
C THR A 390 6.19 -4.88 -22.22
N ASN A 391 6.51 -5.66 -21.19
CA ASN A 391 6.05 -5.39 -19.84
C ASN A 391 7.31 -5.17 -19.02
N GLU A 392 7.64 -3.89 -18.82
CA GLU A 392 8.75 -3.42 -18.00
C GLU A 392 8.55 -3.91 -16.56
N THR A 393 9.13 -5.06 -16.24
CA THR A 393 9.47 -5.38 -14.86
C THR A 393 10.75 -4.62 -14.56
N PRO A 394 10.84 -3.82 -13.49
CA PRO A 394 12.12 -3.29 -13.05
C PRO A 394 13.10 -4.44 -12.89
N GLU A 395 14.28 -4.26 -13.44
CA GLU A 395 15.43 -5.13 -13.23
C GLU A 395 15.67 -5.26 -11.71
N SER A 396 16.04 -6.45 -11.22
CA SER A 396 16.41 -6.61 -9.82
C SER A 396 17.43 -5.54 -9.45
N ALA A 397 17.18 -4.75 -8.40
CA ALA A 397 18.16 -3.76 -7.95
C ALA A 397 19.55 -4.37 -7.76
N PRO A 398 20.61 -3.55 -7.89
CA PRO A 398 21.95 -3.95 -7.51
C PRO A 398 21.95 -4.39 -6.04
N ALA A 399 22.74 -5.42 -5.72
CA ALA A 399 23.19 -5.58 -4.34
C ALA A 399 23.94 -4.30 -3.92
N THR A 400 23.35 -3.49 -3.04
CA THR A 400 24.10 -2.39 -2.42
C THR A 400 25.14 -3.03 -1.51
N ALA A 401 26.34 -3.19 -2.02
CA ALA A 401 27.48 -3.44 -1.18
C ALA A 401 27.71 -2.18 -0.34
N ASN A 402 27.87 -2.34 0.97
CA ASN A 402 28.29 -1.25 1.83
C ASN A 402 29.61 -0.64 1.32
N THR A 403 30.09 0.43 1.94
CA THR A 403 31.33 1.11 1.53
C THR A 403 32.49 0.11 1.34
N GLU A 404 32.58 -0.89 2.22
CA GLU A 404 33.58 -1.95 2.25
C GLU A 404 33.42 -3.06 1.19
N GLY A 405 32.41 -2.96 0.32
CA GLY A 405 32.13 -3.97 -0.70
C GLY A 405 31.44 -5.23 -0.16
N VAL A 406 31.04 -5.21 1.11
CA VAL A 406 30.26 -6.29 1.75
C VAL A 406 28.84 -6.14 1.27
N VAL A 407 28.44 -7.08 0.40
CA VAL A 407 27.03 -7.33 0.14
C VAL A 407 26.48 -8.04 1.36
N THR A 408 25.85 -7.31 2.29
CA THR A 408 24.96 -7.96 3.23
C THR A 408 23.81 -8.55 2.43
N ALA A 409 23.53 -9.84 2.58
CA ALA A 409 22.53 -10.59 1.81
C ALA A 409 21.06 -10.13 1.97
N HIS A 410 20.90 -8.93 2.51
CA HIS A 410 19.84 -8.39 3.36
C HIS A 410 19.67 -6.87 3.12
N GLU A 411 20.65 -6.22 2.48
CA GLU A 411 20.37 -4.98 1.72
C GLU A 411 19.98 -5.34 0.26
N GLN A 412 19.84 -6.65 -0.03
CA GLN A 412 19.56 -7.24 -1.35
C GLN A 412 18.10 -7.18 -1.79
N GLU A 413 17.18 -6.70 -0.97
CA GLU A 413 15.74 -6.78 -1.26
C GLU A 413 15.16 -5.46 -1.84
N GLU A 414 15.98 -4.44 -2.12
CA GLU A 414 15.51 -3.07 -2.34
C GLU A 414 14.76 -2.76 -3.65
N GLU A 415 14.72 -3.59 -4.70
CA GLU A 415 13.95 -3.19 -5.90
C GLU A 415 13.47 -4.40 -6.69
N ALA A 416 12.23 -4.81 -6.42
CA ALA A 416 11.43 -5.57 -7.37
C ALA A 416 9.95 -5.31 -7.09
N ALA A 417 9.43 -4.16 -7.50
CA ALA A 417 7.99 -3.98 -7.65
C ALA A 417 7.53 -4.80 -8.85
N THR A 418 6.62 -5.76 -8.64
CA THR A 418 5.79 -6.30 -9.72
C THR A 418 4.35 -6.27 -9.24
N GLU A 419 3.47 -5.62 -9.99
CA GLU A 419 2.03 -5.81 -9.84
C GLU A 419 1.71 -7.31 -10.02
N PRO A 420 0.75 -7.86 -9.26
CA PRO A 420 0.37 -9.26 -9.42
C PRO A 420 -0.23 -9.47 -10.82
N ASP A 421 0.53 -10.10 -11.72
CA ASP A 421 0.03 -10.53 -13.03
C ASP A 421 -0.79 -11.81 -12.86
N THR A 422 -2.08 -11.74 -13.18
CA THR A 422 -3.04 -12.85 -13.14
C THR A 422 -3.06 -13.69 -14.43
N ARG A 423 -2.15 -13.46 -15.38
CA ARG A 423 -2.13 -14.19 -16.66
C ARG A 423 -1.42 -15.54 -16.54
N GLU A 424 -1.92 -16.53 -17.30
CA GLU A 424 -1.34 -17.88 -17.38
C GLU A 424 0.17 -17.84 -17.65
N SER A 425 0.88 -18.72 -16.94
CA SER A 425 2.34 -18.76 -16.82
C SER A 425 3.03 -18.90 -18.18
N THR A 426 3.55 -17.78 -18.69
CA THR A 426 4.69 -17.83 -19.61
C THR A 426 5.94 -18.14 -18.79
N GLU A 427 6.73 -19.12 -19.24
CA GLU A 427 7.96 -19.51 -18.57
C GLU A 427 8.85 -18.29 -18.31
N ARG A 428 9.16 -18.03 -17.04
CA ARG A 428 9.94 -16.84 -16.66
C ARG A 428 11.43 -17.14 -16.83
N LYS A 429 12.08 -16.37 -17.71
CA LYS A 429 13.51 -16.47 -18.00
C LYS A 429 14.35 -16.27 -16.74
N ASP A 430 15.28 -17.19 -16.50
CA ASP A 430 16.16 -17.15 -15.33
C ASP A 430 17.29 -16.11 -15.48
N LYS A 431 17.17 -14.96 -14.82
CA LYS A 431 18.20 -13.90 -14.84
C LYS A 431 19.33 -14.21 -13.84
N LYS A 432 20.43 -14.78 -14.32
CA LYS A 432 21.63 -15.10 -13.49
C LYS A 432 22.65 -13.98 -13.40
N ARG A 433 22.56 -12.94 -14.24
CA ARG A 433 23.56 -11.87 -14.34
C ARG A 433 22.89 -10.51 -14.14
N TYR A 434 23.59 -9.62 -13.45
CA TYR A 434 23.15 -8.27 -13.18
C TYR A 434 24.29 -7.27 -13.40
N VAL A 435 23.97 -6.10 -13.96
CA VAL A 435 24.88 -4.97 -14.10
C VAL A 435 24.14 -3.69 -13.68
N GLY A 436 24.76 -2.87 -12.85
CA GLY A 436 24.18 -1.61 -12.40
C GLY A 436 25.22 -0.61 -11.94
N GLY A 437 24.76 0.49 -11.36
CA GLY A 437 25.61 1.51 -10.77
C GLY A 437 24.83 2.50 -9.92
N GLY A 438 25.56 3.32 -9.16
CA GLY A 438 24.98 4.28 -8.24
C GLY A 438 25.96 5.38 -7.85
N PHE A 439 25.47 6.34 -7.07
CA PHE A 439 26.28 7.40 -6.49
C PHE A 439 25.88 7.67 -5.03
N GLU A 440 26.83 8.16 -4.24
CA GLU A 440 26.67 8.54 -2.84
C GLU A 440 27.20 9.96 -2.65
N TYR A 441 26.45 10.83 -1.95
CA TYR A 441 26.90 12.18 -1.61
C TYR A 441 27.12 12.31 -0.11
N GLN A 442 28.33 12.71 0.27
CA GLN A 442 28.71 13.00 1.64
C GLN A 442 29.03 14.49 1.79
N PRO A 443 28.32 15.23 2.67
CA PRO A 443 28.55 16.66 2.86
C PRO A 443 30.01 16.96 3.21
N ASP A 444 30.61 17.88 2.44
CA ASP A 444 32.02 18.29 2.56
C ASP A 444 33.06 17.16 2.33
N GLN A 445 32.63 16.02 1.77
CA GLN A 445 33.48 14.87 1.38
C GLN A 445 33.28 14.43 -0.09
N GLY A 446 32.29 15.02 -0.77
CA GLY A 446 32.11 14.90 -2.23
C GLY A 446 31.12 13.82 -2.66
N VAL A 447 31.17 13.48 -3.96
CA VAL A 447 30.33 12.45 -4.58
C VAL A 447 31.19 11.23 -4.92
N ARG A 448 30.72 10.05 -4.54
CA ARG A 448 31.26 8.73 -4.89
C ARG A 448 30.37 8.11 -5.95
N PHE A 449 30.94 7.53 -7.00
CA PHE A 449 30.21 6.80 -8.05
C PHE A 449 30.75 5.37 -8.14
N PHE A 450 29.88 4.42 -8.46
CA PHE A 450 30.29 3.02 -8.63
C PHE A 450 29.42 2.30 -9.64
N GLY A 451 30.01 1.30 -10.30
CA GLY A 451 29.33 0.24 -11.03
C GLY A 451 29.42 -1.09 -10.29
N LEU A 452 28.44 -1.95 -10.49
CA LEU A 452 28.31 -3.28 -9.91
C LEU A 452 28.04 -4.30 -11.02
N GLY A 453 28.77 -5.40 -11.03
CA GLY A 453 28.43 -6.61 -11.77
C GLY A 453 28.21 -7.77 -10.79
N GLN A 454 27.16 -8.56 -10.99
CA GLN A 454 26.87 -9.73 -10.16
C GLN A 454 26.49 -10.93 -11.03
N VAL A 455 26.95 -12.10 -10.60
CA VAL A 455 26.55 -13.41 -11.12
C VAL A 455 25.96 -14.22 -9.96
N SER A 456 24.68 -14.53 -10.07
CA SER A 456 23.93 -15.33 -9.11
C SER A 456 24.02 -16.82 -9.45
N ARG A 457 23.97 -17.67 -8.43
CA ARG A 457 24.11 -19.14 -8.52
C ARG A 457 25.39 -19.59 -9.25
N PHE A 458 26.51 -18.99 -8.90
CA PHE A 458 27.85 -19.35 -9.39
C PHE A 458 28.22 -20.78 -8.93
N PRO A 459 28.60 -21.72 -9.82
CA PRO A 459 28.69 -23.14 -9.48
C PRO A 459 30.00 -23.51 -8.74
N PHE A 460 30.25 -22.93 -7.57
CA PHE A 460 31.46 -23.20 -6.78
C PHE A 460 31.24 -24.26 -5.69
N LEU A 461 30.24 -24.07 -4.81
CA LEU A 461 29.88 -25.05 -3.78
C LEU A 461 28.58 -25.77 -4.16
N PRO A 462 28.54 -27.12 -4.17
CA PRO A 462 27.31 -27.86 -4.42
C PRO A 462 26.30 -27.64 -3.28
N ASP A 463 25.02 -27.78 -3.58
CA ASP A 463 23.90 -27.68 -2.62
C ASP A 463 23.85 -26.36 -1.80
N THR A 464 24.44 -25.28 -2.32
CA THR A 464 24.43 -23.94 -1.72
C THR A 464 24.04 -22.90 -2.78
N ILE A 465 23.65 -21.71 -2.32
CA ILE A 465 23.33 -20.59 -3.21
C ILE A 465 24.53 -19.65 -3.21
N ASN A 466 25.20 -19.58 -4.35
CA ASN A 466 26.49 -18.93 -4.48
C ASN A 466 26.35 -17.68 -5.32
N ASN A 467 26.82 -16.54 -4.86
CA ASN A 467 26.84 -15.30 -5.63
C ASN A 467 28.27 -14.77 -5.70
N LEU A 468 28.66 -14.29 -6.88
CA LEU A 468 29.90 -13.54 -7.09
C LEU A 468 29.55 -12.13 -7.53
N SER A 469 30.14 -11.14 -6.88
CA SER A 469 29.90 -9.72 -7.19
C SER A 469 31.22 -8.96 -7.27
N VAL A 470 31.27 -8.01 -8.20
CA VAL A 470 32.41 -7.12 -8.43
C VAL A 470 31.89 -5.69 -8.48
N LYS A 471 32.49 -4.80 -7.69
CA LYS A 471 32.19 -3.36 -7.68
C LYS A 471 33.44 -2.60 -8.10
N GLY A 472 33.27 -1.53 -8.86
CA GLY A 472 34.35 -0.63 -9.27
C GLY A 472 33.86 0.80 -9.41
N GLY A 473 34.66 1.79 -9.06
CA GLY A 473 34.23 3.18 -9.08
C GLY A 473 35.31 4.18 -8.66
N GLY A 474 34.88 5.37 -8.23
CA GLY A 474 35.78 6.38 -7.66
C GLY A 474 35.04 7.47 -6.87
N GLN A 475 35.80 8.29 -6.16
CA GLN A 475 35.28 9.42 -5.39
C GLN A 475 36.06 10.70 -5.74
N GLY A 476 35.39 11.61 -6.46
CA GLY A 476 35.99 12.87 -6.92
C GLY A 476 37.36 12.68 -7.59
N THR A 477 38.34 13.49 -7.18
CA THR A 477 39.75 13.40 -7.64
C THR A 477 40.63 12.52 -6.74
N SER A 478 40.10 11.97 -5.65
CA SER A 478 40.88 11.27 -4.63
C SER A 478 41.26 9.82 -5.03
N GLY A 479 40.59 9.26 -6.05
CA GLY A 479 41.02 8.02 -6.71
C GLY A 479 39.94 6.94 -6.86
N GLY A 480 40.38 5.76 -7.28
CA GLY A 480 39.51 4.61 -7.56
C GLY A 480 39.23 3.73 -6.34
N ILE A 481 38.06 3.07 -6.38
CA ILE A 481 37.58 2.06 -5.43
C ILE A 481 37.26 0.76 -6.17
N GLY A 482 37.36 -0.37 -5.47
CA GLY A 482 36.96 -1.66 -6.04
C GLY A 482 36.79 -2.75 -4.99
N SER A 483 35.90 -3.71 -5.25
CA SER A 483 35.71 -4.88 -4.40
C SER A 483 35.32 -6.12 -5.19
N ILE A 484 35.72 -7.28 -4.67
CA ILE A 484 35.29 -8.59 -5.12
C ILE A 484 34.71 -9.30 -3.91
N ASN A 485 33.50 -9.83 -4.06
CA ASN A 485 32.78 -10.49 -2.98
C ASN A 485 32.20 -11.82 -3.47
N TYR A 486 32.52 -12.88 -2.72
CA TYR A 486 31.93 -14.20 -2.85
C TYR A 486 31.02 -14.46 -1.65
N TYR A 487 29.82 -14.94 -1.92
CA TYR A 487 28.79 -15.21 -0.92
C TYR A 487 28.19 -16.59 -1.17
N ALA A 488 28.08 -17.40 -0.13
CA ALA A 488 27.42 -18.70 -0.15
C ALA A 488 26.34 -18.75 0.93
N ASP A 489 25.12 -19.07 0.56
CA ASP A 489 23.97 -19.19 1.45
C ASP A 489 23.47 -20.64 1.53
N TYR A 490 22.74 -20.93 2.60
CA TYR A 490 22.22 -22.26 2.93
C TYR A 490 23.32 -23.33 3.04
N VAL A 491 24.50 -22.92 3.52
CA VAL A 491 25.62 -23.83 3.78
C VAL A 491 25.19 -24.85 4.83
N PHE A 492 25.38 -26.14 4.56
CA PHE A 492 24.94 -27.25 5.42
C PHE A 492 23.43 -27.26 5.77
N PHE A 493 22.58 -26.63 4.94
CA PHE A 493 21.14 -26.55 5.24
C PHE A 493 20.47 -27.92 5.33
N ASN A 494 20.92 -28.90 4.55
CA ASN A 494 20.40 -30.27 4.60
C ASN A 494 20.66 -30.98 5.94
N THR A 495 21.61 -30.48 6.74
CA THR A 495 21.95 -31.02 8.07
C THR A 495 21.24 -30.25 9.18
N PHE A 496 21.27 -28.91 9.13
CA PHE A 496 20.76 -28.07 10.24
C PHE A 496 19.33 -27.57 10.03
N HIS A 497 18.81 -27.58 8.79
CA HIS A 497 17.54 -26.95 8.41
C HIS A 497 17.41 -25.50 8.93
N ARG A 498 18.54 -24.80 8.89
CA ARG A 498 18.74 -23.42 9.32
C ARG A 498 19.65 -22.74 8.32
N ARG A 499 19.37 -21.48 8.05
CA ARG A 499 20.19 -20.68 7.15
C ARG A 499 21.52 -20.38 7.81
N VAL A 500 22.59 -20.84 7.17
CA VAL A 500 23.97 -20.46 7.46
C VAL A 500 24.53 -19.87 6.18
N SER A 501 25.12 -18.70 6.28
CA SER A 501 25.81 -18.07 5.16
C SER A 501 27.26 -17.80 5.47
N VAL A 502 28.07 -17.87 4.43
CA VAL A 502 29.51 -17.62 4.45
C VAL A 502 29.81 -16.58 3.39
N GLN A 503 30.65 -15.61 3.75
CA GLN A 503 31.04 -14.51 2.88
C GLN A 503 32.54 -14.32 2.94
N VAL A 504 33.13 -14.06 1.79
CA VAL A 504 34.54 -13.66 1.65
C VAL A 504 34.60 -12.44 0.75
N THR A 505 35.22 -11.38 1.25
CA THR A 505 35.32 -10.11 0.54
C THR A 505 36.76 -9.63 0.54
N THR A 506 37.20 -9.12 -0.61
CA THR A 506 38.42 -8.33 -0.74
C THR A 506 38.09 -7.00 -1.38
N SER A 507 38.58 -5.90 -0.83
CA SER A 507 38.26 -4.57 -1.32
C SER A 507 39.39 -3.57 -1.11
N SER A 508 39.36 -2.50 -1.90
CA SER A 508 40.14 -1.29 -1.73
C SER A 508 39.17 -0.13 -1.81
N ASP A 509 38.91 0.49 -0.67
CA ASP A 509 37.98 1.61 -0.55
C ASP A 509 38.70 2.91 -0.16
N LEU A 510 38.01 4.03 -0.32
CA LEU A 510 38.52 5.36 -0.09
C LEU A 510 37.45 6.23 0.56
N ASP A 511 37.78 6.86 1.69
CA ASP A 511 37.00 7.94 2.29
C ASP A 511 37.81 9.25 2.16
N ALA A 512 37.34 10.17 1.32
CA ALA A 512 38.05 11.44 1.08
C ALA A 512 37.82 12.49 2.18
N ASN A 513 38.79 13.38 2.37
CA ASN A 513 38.71 14.57 3.23
C ASN A 513 38.20 14.28 4.66
N ARG A 514 38.62 13.17 5.28
CA ARG A 514 38.27 12.84 6.66
C ARG A 514 38.95 13.80 7.63
N ASP A 515 38.21 14.28 8.62
CA ASP A 515 38.76 15.12 9.69
C ASP A 515 39.13 14.25 10.90
N LEU A 516 40.42 13.90 10.99
CA LEU A 516 40.94 13.06 12.08
C LEU A 516 41.66 13.87 13.18
N GLY A 517 41.47 15.21 13.20
CA GLY A 517 41.94 16.10 14.27
C GLY A 517 43.20 16.92 14.00
N GLU A 518 43.66 16.99 12.75
CA GLU A 518 44.79 17.84 12.35
C GLU A 518 44.43 18.57 11.05
N THR A 519 44.72 17.95 9.91
CA THR A 519 44.31 18.39 8.57
C THR A 519 43.39 17.33 7.96
N PRO A 520 42.48 17.68 7.02
CA PRO A 520 41.76 16.69 6.24
C PRO A 520 42.73 15.71 5.59
N VAL A 521 42.43 14.41 5.69
CA VAL A 521 43.23 13.34 5.09
C VAL A 521 42.35 12.44 4.25
N ASP A 522 42.89 11.92 3.16
CA ASP A 522 42.25 10.85 2.41
C ASP A 522 42.61 9.51 3.06
N GLU A 523 41.60 8.71 3.38
CA GLU A 523 41.78 7.40 4.00
C GLU A 523 41.52 6.30 2.98
N ARG A 524 42.57 5.55 2.64
CA ARG A 524 42.47 4.34 1.83
C ARG A 524 42.46 3.11 2.71
N GLN A 525 41.45 2.27 2.56
CA GLN A 525 41.34 0.99 3.27
C GLN A 525 41.46 -0.16 2.27
N SER A 526 42.49 -0.99 2.41
CA SER A 526 42.60 -2.26 1.68
C SER A 526 42.26 -3.40 2.64
N LEU A 527 41.26 -4.20 2.29
CA LEU A 527 40.56 -5.08 3.22
C LEU A 527 40.44 -6.49 2.64
N GLY A 528 40.67 -7.49 3.48
CA GLY A 528 40.20 -8.86 3.31
C GLY A 528 39.39 -9.28 4.52
N LEU A 529 38.18 -9.83 4.33
CA LEU A 529 37.37 -10.37 5.40
C LEU A 529 36.71 -11.70 5.04
N ALA A 530 36.41 -12.46 6.09
CA ALA A 530 35.62 -13.68 6.04
C ALA A 530 34.57 -13.64 7.15
N ARG A 531 33.31 -13.85 6.79
CA ARG A 531 32.16 -13.81 7.70
C ARG A 531 31.37 -15.09 7.63
N ILE A 532 30.91 -15.55 8.79
CA ILE A 532 29.91 -16.60 8.93
C ILE A 532 28.70 -16.04 9.69
N GLU A 533 27.51 -16.26 9.16
CA GLU A 533 26.25 -15.83 9.76
C GLU A 533 25.32 -17.04 9.96
N PHE A 534 24.62 -17.05 11.10
CA PHE A 534 23.65 -18.07 11.47
C PHE A 534 22.30 -17.43 11.80
N GLU A 535 21.24 -17.92 11.17
CA GLU A 535 19.85 -17.54 11.46
C GLU A 535 19.24 -18.51 12.47
N ALA A 536 19.10 -18.07 13.71
CA ALA A 536 18.60 -18.90 14.81
C ALA A 536 17.11 -19.25 14.62
N PHE A 537 16.31 -18.26 14.25
CA PHE A 537 14.91 -18.43 13.87
C PHE A 537 14.45 -17.30 12.95
N ARG A 538 13.45 -17.62 12.12
CA ARG A 538 12.82 -16.72 11.18
C ARG A 538 11.32 -16.68 11.39
N ASP A 539 10.75 -15.47 11.45
CA ASP A 539 9.30 -15.26 11.60
C ASP A 539 8.70 -16.11 12.73
N TRP A 540 9.33 -16.06 13.90
CA TRP A 540 8.70 -16.54 15.13
C TRP A 540 7.77 -15.45 15.63
N SER A 541 6.52 -15.48 15.15
CA SER A 541 5.51 -14.46 15.48
C SER A 541 6.00 -13.05 15.13
N GLY A 542 6.53 -12.88 13.91
CA GLY A 542 7.09 -11.60 13.45
C GLY A 542 8.53 -11.33 13.90
N SER A 543 9.15 -12.23 14.68
CA SER A 543 10.54 -12.07 15.13
C SER A 543 11.56 -12.81 14.26
N LEU A 544 12.73 -12.23 14.07
CA LEU A 544 13.90 -12.76 13.39
C LEU A 544 15.13 -12.53 14.26
N LEU A 545 16.01 -13.55 14.35
CA LEU A 545 17.25 -13.46 15.11
C LEU A 545 18.41 -14.08 14.34
N ARG A 546 19.48 -13.31 14.18
CA ARG A 546 20.72 -13.72 13.50
C ARG A 546 21.94 -13.38 14.37
N PHE A 547 23.01 -14.15 14.17
CA PHE A 547 24.32 -13.90 14.76
C PHE A 547 25.38 -14.03 13.67
N TYR A 548 26.44 -13.24 13.75
CA TYR A 548 27.59 -13.43 12.89
C TYR A 548 28.91 -13.25 13.62
N ALA A 549 29.93 -13.91 13.07
CA ALA A 549 31.32 -13.70 13.41
C ALA A 549 32.08 -13.36 12.12
N GLU A 550 32.95 -12.35 12.19
CA GLU A 550 33.71 -11.87 11.04
C GLU A 550 35.18 -11.66 11.42
N GLY A 551 36.07 -12.35 10.71
CA GLY A 551 37.51 -12.12 10.78
C GLY A 551 37.92 -11.17 9.67
N ARG A 552 38.70 -10.15 10.02
CA ARG A 552 39.06 -9.06 9.11
C ARG A 552 40.54 -8.72 9.22
N HIS A 553 41.17 -8.51 8.08
CA HIS A 553 42.51 -7.95 7.96
C HIS A 553 42.44 -6.72 7.06
N GLU A 554 42.87 -5.58 7.58
CA GLU A 554 42.83 -4.32 6.84
C GLU A 554 44.14 -3.54 6.95
N THR A 555 44.55 -2.93 5.85
CA THR A 555 45.61 -1.94 5.79
C THR A 555 44.97 -0.58 5.56
N VAL A 556 45.14 0.33 6.51
CA VAL A 556 44.66 1.71 6.43
C VAL A 556 45.83 2.61 6.08
N SER A 557 45.72 3.34 4.98
CA SER A 557 46.66 4.38 4.56
C SER A 557 46.00 5.73 4.70
N LEU A 558 46.63 6.65 5.43
CA LEU A 558 46.19 8.03 5.62
C LEU A 558 47.10 8.94 4.81
N GLU A 559 46.53 9.63 3.83
CA GLU A 559 47.21 10.48 2.85
C GLU A 559 46.84 11.95 3.12
N PRO A 560 47.65 12.70 3.89
CA PRO A 560 47.41 14.13 4.11
C PRO A 560 47.79 14.97 2.89
N THR A 561 47.20 16.16 2.75
CA THR A 561 47.54 17.13 1.68
C THR A 561 48.99 17.58 1.73
N VAL A 562 49.59 17.64 2.93
CA VAL A 562 50.99 18.02 3.16
C VAL A 562 51.56 17.08 4.23
N GLY A 563 52.50 16.21 3.84
CA GLY A 563 53.19 15.30 4.77
C GLY A 563 53.32 13.86 4.24
N PRO A 564 53.98 12.97 5.00
CA PRO A 564 54.14 11.57 4.62
C PRO A 564 52.85 10.76 4.83
N THR A 565 52.56 9.84 3.90
CA THR A 565 51.49 8.85 4.06
C THR A 565 51.78 7.94 5.26
N THR A 566 50.80 7.79 6.15
CA THR A 566 50.89 6.86 7.28
C THR A 566 50.16 5.57 6.96
N LYS A 567 50.75 4.41 7.26
CA LYS A 567 50.12 3.10 7.06
C LYS A 567 50.01 2.34 8.36
N LEU A 568 48.86 1.74 8.61
CA LEU A 568 48.62 0.88 9.76
C LEU A 568 47.86 -0.39 9.35
N ASN A 569 48.36 -1.55 9.75
CA ASN A 569 47.66 -2.81 9.60
C ASN A 569 46.82 -3.09 10.84
N LEU A 570 45.66 -3.71 10.65
CA LEU A 570 44.78 -4.14 11.71
C LEU A 570 44.22 -5.52 11.39
N THR A 571 44.31 -6.41 12.36
CA THR A 571 43.58 -7.67 12.33
C THR A 571 42.50 -7.67 13.40
N THR A 572 41.24 -7.81 13.00
CA THR A 572 40.08 -7.71 13.89
C THR A 572 39.18 -8.94 13.85
N LEU A 573 38.53 -9.21 14.97
CA LEU A 573 37.42 -10.17 15.08
C LEU A 573 36.17 -9.42 15.54
N ASP A 574 35.11 -9.53 14.76
CA ASP A 574 33.80 -8.95 15.03
C ASP A 574 32.82 -10.05 15.41
N VAL A 575 32.05 -9.81 16.48
CA VAL A 575 30.96 -10.68 16.93
C VAL A 575 29.72 -9.82 17.11
N ALA A 576 28.62 -10.21 16.46
CA ALA A 576 27.42 -9.40 16.43
C ALA A 576 26.13 -10.21 16.40
N GLY A 577 25.06 -9.54 16.81
CA GLY A 577 23.69 -10.03 16.72
C GLY A 577 22.82 -9.09 15.90
N PHE A 578 21.72 -9.63 15.39
CA PHE A 578 20.65 -8.86 14.78
C PHE A 578 19.32 -9.43 15.24
N TYR A 579 18.54 -8.59 15.92
CA TYR A 579 17.16 -8.89 16.26
C TYR A 579 16.25 -7.94 15.50
N LEU A 580 15.20 -8.51 14.91
CA LEU A 580 14.12 -7.77 14.29
C LEU A 580 12.79 -8.32 14.78
N PHE A 581 11.86 -7.43 15.07
CA PHE A 581 10.46 -7.74 15.29
C PHE A 581 9.61 -6.85 14.39
N GLU A 582 8.63 -7.44 13.72
CA GLU A 582 7.62 -6.73 12.95
C GLU A 582 6.23 -7.29 13.25
N SER A 583 5.29 -6.42 13.61
CA SER A 583 3.90 -6.83 13.81
C SER A 583 3.15 -6.90 12.47
N THR A 584 2.52 -8.03 12.19
CA THR A 584 1.72 -8.23 10.96
C THR A 584 0.22 -8.22 11.25
N GLU A 585 -0.60 -7.91 10.25
CA GLU A 585 -2.08 -7.93 10.33
C GLU A 585 -2.69 -7.00 11.41
N VAL A 586 -1.97 -5.92 11.75
CA VAL A 586 -2.42 -4.90 12.70
C VAL A 586 -2.54 -3.55 11.99
N GLU A 587 -3.45 -2.70 12.46
CA GLU A 587 -3.75 -1.42 11.78
C GLU A 587 -2.58 -0.44 11.86
N ASN A 588 -1.82 -0.56 12.93
CA ASN A 588 -0.73 0.34 13.33
C ASN A 588 0.52 -0.53 13.54
N PRO A 589 1.20 -0.95 12.45
CA PRO A 589 2.35 -1.81 12.55
C PRO A 589 3.50 -1.17 13.35
N ARG A 590 4.24 -2.03 14.01
CA ARG A 590 5.43 -1.72 14.79
C ARG A 590 6.59 -2.54 14.27
N ARG A 591 7.75 -1.90 14.15
CA ARG A 591 9.02 -2.54 13.88
C ARG A 591 10.04 -2.18 14.95
N ILE A 592 10.79 -3.18 15.41
CA ILE A 592 11.89 -3.01 16.36
C ILE A 592 13.11 -3.70 15.78
N ARG A 593 14.22 -2.97 15.64
CA ARG A 593 15.51 -3.49 15.19
C ARG A 593 16.54 -3.24 16.27
N PHE A 594 17.40 -4.23 16.53
CA PHE A 594 18.50 -4.10 17.49
C PHE A 594 19.74 -4.86 17.01
N GLN A 595 20.90 -4.22 17.07
CA GLN A 595 22.17 -4.70 16.52
C GLN A 595 23.34 -4.41 17.47
N PRO A 596 23.68 -5.35 18.36
CA PRO A 596 24.93 -5.30 19.10
C PRO A 596 26.10 -5.79 18.25
N LEU A 597 27.23 -5.09 18.31
CA LEU A 597 28.50 -5.45 17.67
C LEU A 597 29.67 -5.21 18.62
N LEU A 598 30.47 -6.24 18.85
CA LEU A 598 31.76 -6.16 19.53
C LEU A 598 32.88 -6.41 18.51
N ARG A 599 33.74 -5.41 18.33
CA ARG A 599 34.96 -5.49 17.52
C ARG A 599 36.20 -5.56 18.41
N MET A 600 37.03 -6.56 18.17
CA MET A 600 38.28 -6.79 18.90
C MET A 600 39.47 -6.69 17.94
N GLY A 601 40.34 -5.71 18.15
CA GLY A 601 41.65 -5.64 17.51
C GLY A 601 42.60 -6.61 18.19
N LEU A 602 43.07 -7.61 17.45
CA LEU A 602 43.79 -8.76 18.00
C LEU A 602 45.28 -8.48 18.22
N GLY A 603 45.85 -7.51 17.51
CA GLY A 603 47.26 -7.16 17.58
C GLY A 603 48.15 -8.37 17.29
N LEU A 604 47.97 -8.98 16.12
CA LEU A 604 48.66 -10.23 15.74
C LEU A 604 50.02 -9.97 15.10
N ALA A 605 50.22 -8.80 14.49
CA ALA A 605 51.51 -8.40 13.90
C ALA A 605 52.19 -7.24 14.67
N VAL A 606 53.47 -7.02 14.37
CA VAL A 606 54.28 -5.95 14.97
C VAL A 606 53.64 -4.60 14.65
N ASN A 607 53.49 -3.75 15.68
CA ASN A 607 52.82 -2.45 15.62
C ASN A 607 51.30 -2.48 15.40
N GLU A 608 50.66 -3.66 15.38
CA GLU A 608 49.20 -3.72 15.40
C GLU A 608 48.64 -3.46 16.82
N PRO A 609 47.74 -2.49 16.98
CA PRO A 609 47.15 -2.18 18.28
C PRO A 609 46.13 -3.24 18.71
N ARG A 610 46.16 -3.58 20.01
CA ARG A 610 45.09 -4.34 20.66
C ARG A 610 44.04 -3.40 21.22
N TYR A 611 42.81 -3.50 20.74
CA TYR A 611 41.73 -2.62 21.17
C TYR A 611 40.37 -3.30 21.16
N ASN A 612 39.40 -2.70 21.84
CA ASN A 612 38.02 -3.17 21.81
C ASN A 612 37.10 -2.00 21.46
N LYS A 613 36.07 -2.27 20.66
CA LYS A 613 35.01 -1.32 20.34
C LYS A 613 33.67 -2.02 20.41
N LEU A 614 32.76 -1.48 21.21
CA LEU A 614 31.36 -1.92 21.28
C LEU A 614 30.50 -0.89 20.57
N VAL A 615 29.60 -1.36 19.71
CA VAL A 615 28.59 -0.57 19.01
C VAL A 615 27.24 -1.20 19.26
N LEU A 616 26.28 -0.42 19.73
CA LEU A 616 24.90 -0.82 19.90
C LEU A 616 24.05 0.12 19.05
N THR A 617 23.29 -0.42 18.11
CA THR A 617 22.28 0.35 17.36
C THR A 617 20.89 -0.23 17.58
N GLY A 618 19.90 0.64 17.65
CA GLY A 618 18.50 0.26 17.78
C GLY A 618 17.62 1.19 16.97
N ASN A 619 16.54 0.65 16.40
CA ASN A 619 15.49 1.44 15.77
C ASN A 619 14.12 0.95 16.25
N PHE A 620 13.23 1.89 16.52
CA PHE A 620 11.82 1.66 16.79
C PHE A 620 11.02 2.48 15.80
N HIS A 621 10.15 1.80 15.06
CA HIS A 621 9.22 2.42 14.13
C HIS A 621 7.79 2.04 14.50
N GLN A 622 6.88 3.00 14.53
CA GLN A 622 5.48 2.78 14.87
C GLN A 622 4.58 3.63 13.98
N THR A 623 3.70 2.97 13.23
CA THR A 623 2.58 3.65 12.58
C THR A 623 1.49 3.98 13.59
N LEU A 624 0.92 5.17 13.47
CA LEU A 624 -0.13 5.70 14.33
C LEU A 624 -1.40 5.95 13.51
N PRO A 625 -2.55 6.18 14.18
CA PRO A 625 -3.78 6.61 13.50
C PRO A 625 -3.54 7.79 12.55
N SER A 626 -4.32 7.85 11.48
CA SER A 626 -4.20 8.88 10.44
C SER A 626 -2.86 8.88 9.70
N ARG A 627 -2.14 7.75 9.68
CA ARG A 627 -0.89 7.53 8.91
C ARG A 627 0.32 8.34 9.38
N TYR A 628 0.26 8.92 10.58
CA TYR A 628 1.44 9.43 11.25
C TYR A 628 2.37 8.26 11.58
N GLU A 629 3.68 8.47 11.54
CA GLU A 629 4.64 7.46 11.97
C GLU A 629 5.68 8.08 12.88
N LEU A 630 6.13 7.32 13.86
CA LEU A 630 7.24 7.67 14.73
C LEU A 630 8.42 6.79 14.36
N ASP A 631 9.57 7.41 14.12
CA ASP A 631 10.82 6.70 13.87
C ASP A 631 11.88 7.19 14.86
N PHE A 632 12.38 6.27 15.68
CA PHE A 632 13.37 6.53 16.71
C PHE A 632 14.57 5.65 16.48
N SER A 633 15.75 6.25 16.30
CA SER A 633 17.01 5.52 16.11
C SER A 633 18.00 5.91 17.19
N GLY A 634 18.57 4.92 17.86
CA GLY A 634 19.53 5.09 18.93
C GLY A 634 20.85 4.40 18.62
N ARG A 635 21.96 5.04 19.01
CA ARG A 635 23.30 4.52 18.82
C ARG A 635 24.14 4.76 20.06
N VAL A 636 24.90 3.77 20.49
CA VAL A 636 25.88 3.89 21.56
C VAL A 636 27.17 3.22 21.12
N GLU A 637 28.28 3.93 21.25
CA GLU A 637 29.60 3.37 20.98
C GLU A 637 30.56 3.63 22.14
N THR A 638 31.40 2.64 22.42
CA THR A 638 32.53 2.80 23.34
C THR A 638 33.77 2.12 22.76
N ALA A 639 34.92 2.78 22.86
CA ALA A 639 36.19 2.34 22.34
C ALA A 639 37.28 2.40 23.43
N SER A 640 38.19 1.43 23.44
CA SER A 640 39.29 1.40 24.40
C SER A 640 40.33 2.49 24.09
N LYS A 641 41.25 2.76 25.04
CA LYS A 641 42.30 3.78 24.87
C LYS A 641 43.25 3.52 23.70
N ALA A 642 43.45 2.25 23.37
CA ALA A 642 44.35 1.81 22.30
C ALA A 642 43.69 1.80 20.91
N THR A 643 42.38 2.10 20.80
CA THR A 643 41.70 2.20 19.50
C THR A 643 42.33 3.31 18.64
N PRO A 644 42.75 3.00 17.39
CA PRO A 644 43.27 3.99 16.44
C PRO A 644 42.26 5.10 16.16
N ARG A 645 42.75 6.33 15.91
CA ARG A 645 41.90 7.52 15.69
C ARG A 645 40.84 7.30 14.61
N PHE A 646 41.20 6.71 13.47
CA PHE A 646 40.30 6.46 12.35
C PHE A 646 39.21 5.40 12.61
N LYS A 647 39.33 4.62 13.71
CA LYS A 647 38.29 3.66 14.17
C LYS A 647 37.49 4.18 15.36
N LEU A 648 37.80 5.36 15.90
CA LEU A 648 37.05 5.93 17.02
C LEU A 648 35.60 6.21 16.63
N PRO A 649 34.67 6.14 17.59
CA PRO A 649 33.33 6.70 17.45
C PRO A 649 33.35 8.11 16.86
N SER A 650 32.52 8.30 15.82
CA SER A 650 32.45 9.53 15.03
C SER A 650 31.06 10.14 15.16
N LEU A 651 31.04 11.43 15.50
CA LEU A 651 29.83 12.21 15.62
C LEU A 651 29.57 13.03 14.35
N GLY A 652 28.30 13.08 13.96
CA GLY A 652 27.81 13.77 12.77
C GLY A 652 27.56 12.83 11.60
N GLY A 653 26.94 13.35 10.54
CA GLY A 653 26.45 12.55 9.41
C GLY A 653 24.96 12.18 9.53
N ALA A 654 24.44 11.51 8.50
CA ALA A 654 23.02 11.15 8.40
C ALA A 654 22.58 10.16 9.50
N GLU A 655 23.49 9.30 9.97
CA GLU A 655 23.21 8.16 10.86
C GLU A 655 23.43 8.45 12.36
N VAL A 656 23.87 9.66 12.73
CA VAL A 656 24.27 9.98 14.12
C VAL A 656 23.58 11.25 14.62
N VAL A 657 24.03 12.42 14.16
CA VAL A 657 23.41 13.72 14.46
C VAL A 657 23.48 14.58 13.19
N ARG A 658 22.34 14.77 12.54
CA ARG A 658 22.23 15.64 11.36
C ARG A 658 22.45 17.11 11.72
N GLY A 659 22.85 17.92 10.74
CA GLY A 659 23.37 19.28 10.95
C GLY A 659 24.89 19.34 11.16
N PHE A 660 25.55 18.19 11.37
CA PHE A 660 27.01 18.07 11.42
C PHE A 660 27.51 17.17 10.29
N ARG A 661 28.69 17.48 9.73
CA ARG A 661 29.35 16.57 8.78
C ARG A 661 29.83 15.32 9.53
N ARG A 662 30.11 14.24 8.80
CA ARG A 662 30.78 13.07 9.38
C ARG A 662 32.17 13.49 9.91
N ASP A 663 32.59 12.87 11.00
CA ASP A 663 33.83 13.19 11.74
C ASP A 663 33.89 14.62 12.33
N ALA A 664 32.73 15.28 12.50
CA ALA A 664 32.66 16.58 13.19
C ALA A 664 33.03 16.49 14.69
N GLY A 665 33.23 15.29 15.22
CA GLY A 665 33.90 15.03 16.48
C GLY A 665 34.24 13.54 16.61
N LEU A 666 35.46 13.25 17.06
CA LEU A 666 35.94 11.90 17.36
C LEU A 666 36.17 11.76 18.85
N GLY A 667 35.72 10.65 19.43
CA GLY A 667 35.84 10.41 20.86
C GLY A 667 35.71 8.94 21.21
N ARG A 668 36.01 8.57 22.46
CA ARG A 668 36.00 7.17 22.88
C ARG A 668 34.64 6.68 23.31
N LYS A 669 33.74 7.58 23.68
CA LYS A 669 32.35 7.25 24.01
C LYS A 669 31.43 8.17 23.25
N LEU A 670 30.45 7.58 22.60
CA LEU A 670 29.45 8.29 21.84
C LEU A 670 28.08 7.70 22.16
N TRP A 671 27.08 8.57 22.26
CA TRP A 671 25.70 8.14 22.13
C TRP A 671 24.95 9.13 21.25
N SER A 672 23.95 8.65 20.53
CA SER A 672 23.01 9.51 19.81
C SER A 672 21.61 8.93 19.82
N LEU A 673 20.64 9.84 19.70
CA LEU A 673 19.22 9.58 19.54
C LEU A 673 18.71 10.48 18.41
N GLN A 674 18.19 9.86 17.36
CA GLN A 674 17.51 10.53 16.26
C GLN A 674 16.02 10.26 16.41
N ASN A 675 15.23 11.33 16.39
CA ASN A 675 13.79 11.26 16.58
C ASN A 675 13.13 11.93 15.38
N GLU A 676 12.27 11.19 14.68
CA GLU A 676 11.51 11.69 13.54
C GLU A 676 10.02 11.44 13.72
N VAL A 677 9.22 12.38 13.23
CA VAL A 677 7.78 12.20 13.08
C VAL A 677 7.46 12.30 11.60
N TRP A 678 6.95 11.23 11.00
CA TRP A 678 6.55 11.25 9.59
C TRP A 678 5.08 11.63 9.49
N ILE A 679 4.84 12.74 8.80
CA ILE A 679 3.56 13.39 8.67
C ILE A 679 3.09 13.19 7.22
N PRO A 680 1.93 12.55 6.99
CA PRO A 680 1.39 12.42 5.65
C PRO A 680 1.03 13.81 5.11
N LEU A 681 1.20 14.01 3.80
CA LEU A 681 0.80 15.27 3.18
C LEU A 681 -0.73 15.46 3.29
N PRO A 682 -1.22 16.65 3.69
CA PRO A 682 -2.66 16.94 3.81
C PRO A 682 -3.28 17.19 2.43
N LEU A 683 -3.13 16.24 1.52
CA LEU A 683 -3.62 16.31 0.14
C LEU A 683 -4.80 15.36 -0.03
N GLY A 684 -5.98 15.94 -0.30
CA GLY A 684 -7.19 15.17 -0.60
C GLY A 684 -7.84 14.50 0.62
N ASN A 685 -8.86 13.68 0.36
CA ASN A 685 -9.52 12.83 1.36
C ASN A 685 -9.41 11.35 0.97
N ASP A 686 -9.69 10.43 1.89
CA ASP A 686 -9.54 8.97 1.65
C ASP A 686 -10.35 8.43 0.45
N LEU A 687 -11.30 9.22 -0.09
CA LEU A 687 -12.11 8.87 -1.27
C LEU A 687 -11.45 9.29 -2.61
N GLU A 688 -10.47 10.21 -2.59
CA GLU A 688 -9.78 10.64 -3.80
C GLU A 688 -8.87 9.53 -4.37
N LYS A 689 -8.89 9.37 -5.70
CA LYS A 689 -8.08 8.42 -6.49
C LYS A 689 -7.02 9.16 -7.34
N GLY A 690 -6.05 8.42 -7.90
CA GLY A 690 -5.04 8.96 -8.83
C GLY A 690 -3.82 9.61 -8.16
N ILE A 691 -3.21 10.61 -8.80
CA ILE A 691 -1.93 11.21 -8.39
C ILE A 691 -1.97 11.78 -6.95
N LYS A 692 -3.08 12.40 -6.55
CA LYS A 692 -3.24 12.92 -5.18
C LYS A 692 -3.22 11.79 -4.14
N ALA A 693 -3.87 10.67 -4.44
CA ALA A 693 -3.85 9.48 -3.60
C ALA A 693 -2.43 8.90 -3.52
N MET A 694 -1.73 8.81 -4.66
CA MET A 694 -0.34 8.34 -4.73
C MET A 694 0.59 9.21 -3.88
N LEU A 695 0.54 10.54 -4.03
CA LEU A 695 1.38 11.46 -3.25
C LEU A 695 1.06 11.38 -1.76
N ARG A 696 -0.21 11.27 -1.37
CA ARG A 696 -0.61 11.11 0.03
C ARG A 696 -0.14 9.77 0.63
N GLU A 697 -0.12 8.70 -0.17
CA GLU A 697 0.28 7.38 0.29
C GLU A 697 1.80 7.22 0.37
N ASN A 698 2.54 7.83 -0.56
CA ASN A 698 3.96 7.57 -0.75
C ASN A 698 4.88 8.73 -0.35
N LEU A 699 4.38 9.93 -0.07
CA LEU A 699 5.21 11.07 0.30
C LEU A 699 4.86 11.59 1.70
N LYS A 700 5.87 11.71 2.55
CA LYS A 700 5.73 12.24 3.92
C LYS A 700 6.76 13.30 4.23
N LEU A 701 6.37 14.26 5.07
CA LEU A 701 7.29 15.20 5.71
C LEU A 701 7.83 14.57 6.99
N ALA A 702 9.10 14.77 7.29
CA ALA A 702 9.77 14.21 8.45
C ALA A 702 10.55 15.30 9.22
N PRO A 703 9.87 16.16 10.01
CA PRO A 703 10.57 16.95 11.02
C PRO A 703 11.33 16.03 11.98
N PHE A 704 12.54 16.45 12.35
CA PHE A 704 13.39 15.67 13.24
C PHE A 704 14.15 16.55 14.25
N PHE A 705 14.48 15.90 15.37
CA PHE A 705 15.39 16.43 16.39
C PHE A 705 16.36 15.34 16.82
N ASP A 706 17.62 15.53 16.44
CA ASP A 706 18.72 14.63 16.76
C ASP A 706 19.52 15.18 17.94
N VAL A 707 19.94 14.31 18.85
CA VAL A 707 20.83 14.68 19.97
C VAL A 707 21.91 13.62 20.10
N GLY A 708 23.15 14.03 20.36
CA GLY A 708 24.23 13.11 20.65
C GLY A 708 25.27 13.68 21.58
N GLY A 709 25.84 12.81 22.42
CA GLY A 709 26.92 13.13 23.33
C GLY A 709 28.23 12.51 22.88
N LEU A 710 29.32 13.26 22.98
CA LEU A 710 30.68 12.80 22.71
C LEU A 710 31.55 13.03 23.95
N TYR A 711 32.26 12.00 24.39
CA TYR A 711 33.12 12.04 25.58
C TYR A 711 34.49 11.42 25.28
N ASP A 712 35.48 11.83 26.06
CA ASP A 712 36.90 11.57 25.81
C ASP A 712 37.29 11.91 24.35
N PRO A 713 37.01 13.14 23.88
CA PRO A 713 37.22 13.53 22.49
C PRO A 713 38.71 13.69 22.17
N VAL A 714 39.05 13.59 20.88
CA VAL A 714 40.43 13.71 20.38
C VAL A 714 40.64 15.00 19.58
N ASN A 715 39.60 15.49 18.89
CA ASN A 715 39.68 16.66 18.00
C ASN A 715 38.70 17.79 18.35
N THR A 716 37.93 17.66 19.44
CA THR A 716 36.88 18.62 19.80
C THR A 716 36.64 18.64 21.32
N THR A 717 35.69 19.43 21.79
CA THR A 717 35.24 19.51 23.18
C THR A 717 34.23 18.41 23.50
N ALA A 718 34.29 17.92 24.74
CA ALA A 718 33.32 16.95 25.26
C ALA A 718 31.99 17.66 25.47
N GLY A 719 30.88 16.99 25.17
CA GLY A 719 29.57 17.60 25.36
C GLY A 719 28.48 17.04 24.45
N ILE A 720 27.31 17.65 24.58
CA ILE A 720 26.10 17.33 23.83
C ILE A 720 25.99 18.25 22.63
N ARG A 721 25.60 17.69 21.49
CA ARG A 721 25.28 18.39 20.25
C ARG A 721 23.88 17.99 19.82
N SER A 722 23.19 18.90 19.15
CA SER A 722 21.84 18.64 18.65
C SER A 722 21.65 19.13 17.23
N GLY A 723 20.85 18.43 16.46
CA GLY A 723 20.45 18.79 15.10
C GLY A 723 18.94 18.95 15.01
N VAL A 724 18.46 20.07 14.48
CA VAL A 724 17.04 20.25 14.16
C VAL A 724 16.91 20.31 12.65
N GLY A 725 15.89 19.67 12.10
CA GLY A 725 15.67 19.75 10.66
C GLY A 725 14.33 19.23 10.19
N VAL A 726 14.20 19.21 8.87
CA VAL A 726 13.04 18.66 8.17
C VAL A 726 13.51 17.83 6.99
N GLY A 727 12.84 16.71 6.78
CA GLY A 727 13.07 15.83 5.66
C GLY A 727 11.83 15.56 4.83
N LEU A 728 12.07 14.97 3.66
CA LEU A 728 11.08 14.32 2.82
C LEU A 728 11.36 12.82 2.82
N ARG A 729 10.29 12.02 2.89
CA ARG A 729 10.31 10.56 2.80
C ARG A 729 9.48 10.17 1.60
N PHE A 730 10.12 9.69 0.55
CA PHE A 730 9.44 9.09 -0.59
C PHE A 730 9.48 7.57 -0.42
N ILE A 731 8.34 6.99 -0.10
CA ILE A 731 8.11 5.59 0.19
C ILE A 731 7.63 4.93 -1.10
N TYR A 732 8.52 4.19 -1.74
CA TYR A 732 8.21 3.37 -2.89
C TYR A 732 8.49 1.91 -2.52
N SER A 733 7.48 1.26 -1.92
CA SER A 733 7.64 -0.03 -1.24
C SER A 733 8.42 -1.05 -2.10
N PRO A 734 9.57 -1.55 -1.61
CA PRO A 734 10.04 -1.46 -0.23
C PRO A 734 10.96 -0.29 0.15
N VAL A 735 11.35 0.56 -0.79
CA VAL A 735 12.36 1.62 -0.63
C VAL A 735 11.80 2.86 0.05
N ILE A 736 12.61 3.51 0.86
CA ILE A 736 12.40 4.85 1.39
C ILE A 736 13.57 5.73 0.99
N PHE A 737 13.32 6.67 0.09
CA PHE A 737 14.27 7.74 -0.20
C PHE A 737 14.10 8.85 0.83
N LYS A 738 15.19 9.21 1.52
CA LYS A 738 15.24 10.27 2.52
C LYS A 738 16.06 11.44 2.00
N ILE A 739 15.45 12.62 2.02
CA ILE A 739 16.11 13.89 1.73
C ILE A 739 15.95 14.76 2.96
N ASP A 740 17.03 15.05 3.67
CA ASP A 740 17.00 15.80 4.93
C ASP A 740 17.79 17.10 4.82
N TYR A 741 17.24 18.18 5.38
CA TYR A 741 17.99 19.38 5.72
C TYR A 741 18.08 19.48 7.25
N GLY A 742 19.29 19.53 7.79
CA GLY A 742 19.55 19.67 9.23
C GLY A 742 20.40 20.88 9.57
N TYR A 743 20.11 21.51 10.70
CA TYR A 743 20.88 22.61 11.29
C TYR A 743 21.46 22.19 12.66
N GLY A 744 22.79 22.24 12.80
CA GLY A 744 23.50 21.81 14.00
C GLY A 744 23.68 22.90 15.07
N PHE A 745 23.51 22.54 16.34
CA PHE A 745 23.76 23.35 17.53
C PHE A 745 24.83 22.67 18.43
N GLY A 746 25.87 23.42 18.77
CA GLY A 746 27.03 22.95 19.55
C GLY A 746 28.36 23.19 18.84
N ASP A 747 29.46 22.85 19.50
CA ASP A 747 30.81 23.03 18.95
C ASP A 747 31.10 22.00 17.85
N ALA A 748 31.47 22.48 16.66
CA ALA A 748 31.98 21.66 15.56
C ALA A 748 33.50 21.85 15.43
N VAL A 749 34.22 20.82 14.97
CA VAL A 749 35.70 20.87 14.78
C VAL A 749 36.12 22.02 13.86
N ASN A 750 35.33 22.31 12.82
CA ASN A 750 35.58 23.42 11.90
C ASN A 750 34.33 24.29 11.81
N GLY A 751 34.48 25.62 11.92
CA GLY A 751 33.40 26.62 11.87
C GLY A 751 32.66 26.76 10.54
N GLY A 752 32.48 25.67 9.78
CA GLY A 752 31.73 25.62 8.53
C GLY A 752 30.21 25.77 8.71
N SER A 753 29.47 25.75 7.59
CA SER A 753 28.01 25.88 7.59
C SER A 753 27.36 24.86 8.53
N ARG A 754 26.52 25.38 9.43
CA ARG A 754 25.68 24.59 10.36
C ARG A 754 24.50 23.93 9.67
N GLY A 755 24.09 24.41 8.49
CA GLY A 755 23.03 23.83 7.67
C GLY A 755 23.62 22.86 6.64
N LYS A 756 23.09 21.63 6.57
CA LYS A 756 23.56 20.57 5.66
C LYS A 756 22.40 19.75 5.09
N PHE A 757 22.54 19.33 3.84
CA PHE A 757 21.65 18.37 3.20
C PHE A 757 22.21 16.95 3.32
N TYR A 758 21.34 15.98 3.55
CA TYR A 758 21.65 14.56 3.58
C TYR A 758 20.71 13.83 2.64
N PHE A 759 21.26 12.86 1.92
CA PHE A 759 20.51 11.95 1.08
C PHE A 759 20.82 10.56 1.59
N SER A 760 19.79 9.81 1.97
CA SER A 760 19.94 8.41 2.35
C SER A 760 18.83 7.57 1.75
N LEU A 761 19.19 6.33 1.46
CA LEU A 761 18.25 5.28 1.13
C LEU A 761 18.01 4.48 2.39
N GLY A 762 16.78 4.04 2.60
CA GLY A 762 16.46 3.04 3.60
C GLY A 762 15.45 2.06 3.03
N SER A 763 15.32 0.92 3.69
CA SER A 763 14.35 -0.10 3.31
C SER A 763 13.33 -0.32 4.42
N ASN A 764 12.11 -0.64 4.01
CA ASN A 764 11.08 -1.16 4.90
C ASN A 764 11.14 -2.67 5.10
N LEU A 765 12.11 -3.34 4.47
CA LEU A 765 12.20 -4.79 4.47
C LEU A 765 12.79 -5.33 5.77
N PRO A 766 12.29 -6.50 6.20
CA PRO A 766 12.80 -7.19 7.37
C PRO A 766 14.06 -8.04 7.11
N PHE A 767 14.42 -8.30 5.85
CA PHE A 767 15.50 -9.24 5.55
C PHE A 767 16.70 -8.56 4.96
#